data_AF-A0A7W1BJD2-F1
#
_entry.id   AF-A0A7W1BJD2-F1
#
_cell.length_a   1.000
_cell.length_b   1.000
_cell.length_c   1.000
_cell.angle_alpha   90.00
_cell.angle_beta   90.00
_cell.angle_gamma   90.00
#
_symmetry.space_group_name_H-M   'P 1'
#
loop_
_entity.id
_entity.type
_entity.pdbx_description
1 polymer ?
#
loop_
_entity_poly.entity_id
_entity_poly.type
_entity_poly.pdbx_seq_one_letter_code
_entity_poly.pdbx_strand_id
1 'polypeptide(L)'
;MATPTGPSSFDEYAFIERVEAADAVQLSQLLLRPAPEEERVLRTYFGDLRYQRLHGLAVRRASTRGKRGEKGNVVIIHGIMGAELSAFDGERKNRIWMRVLRLLLGGLVGLRLNDDGSGDADGVGEVRATGILKNTYGEIILSLAEHWNVKPFWFDWRKDIRTAAGQLDVKISEWFGDRAPVHIVAHSMGGLVARTFIKQYPKRWKAMRGRLVMLGTPNHGSFDIPSVLTGADKTVRKLELCDIKHNLGEVLEILHTFVGSYQMLPSPKEMPSIAPLYNAETYGTLRKPLSVPQRHLDNARAFHEWLRDAIDPANMIYIAGYNRPTLCDIKKQNWKSLDSLDAYAVTLEGDGRVPHALGKLKGVPTYYVDELHGDLPSNQQVLASLEELLQHGVTDRLPMSMPAQSARGPAAEKRARAALNVELGRDADDEARIDQFVRRMQTRRDGAATTPRVLAEEQRVAQAITRGFLRSPSDERASSGATAGSIPTDGIPVRIEVRLVHAAIENTASYDTSDLPVDAIAVGHYLGVKPVNSEGAIDRAISEALAVDGESDGNSDLFIITQYAQRGIIRGELGQPFFLPDPRAEPGAAGRAIAIAGLGIPGRCGAPELTVTVRELCWSLGRMDKKHLATVLIGSGLGNLSDSEAIGAWVRGLEEASSNPRQAEKQHLSRVTFVELDERKALLIDEALRKHPCRTEARAGTQRAKALAEAGTDEQPFAVDYEELGAEKRASLKRKAIAKARHRAKAELERDTADAGRNTSPTRLSVGLESDKYRFGAITAVASIPERLITIDPKLVMDVNDQLVSAADLVTQCERGTLLGHLLVPADLRDQLGGHAPLVMMVDSVTARIHWEMMALPLPVVGRATTANSNGDDVLSDAERRADKERSFFSLSRGLTRQLRTSLAPPPEPPPPARRTLRVLVVADPGVGGWHLNGAEEEGVLVADLLESYNTVMSATTGNRVEVVRLFGPREATRANVLGHLFLKQFDVLHFAGHCQYTRDEPGRSGWIFGDGELLSANELNRIDRIPKFVFSNACESGITPDDAERRDAGLAPNFAEAFFARGVSNFVCT
;
A
#
# COMPACT_ATOMS: atom_id res chain seq x y z
N MET A 1 -5.55 49.89 7.97
CA MET A 1 -6.12 48.53 7.90
C MET A 1 -5.17 47.68 7.08
N ALA A 2 -4.30 46.93 7.76
CA ALA A 2 -3.37 46.02 7.09
C ALA A 2 -4.05 44.65 6.96
N THR A 3 -4.24 44.20 5.72
CA THR A 3 -4.67 42.85 5.38
C THR A 3 -3.49 41.87 5.55
N PRO A 4 -3.62 40.78 6.32
CA PRO A 4 -2.56 39.79 6.39
C PRO A 4 -2.61 38.91 5.14
N THR A 5 -1.55 38.97 4.33
CA THR A 5 -1.28 38.03 3.23
C THR A 5 -0.14 37.10 3.67
N GLY A 6 -0.46 35.81 3.81
CA GLY A 6 0.49 34.74 4.02
C GLY A 6 -0.20 33.39 3.77
N PRO A 7 0.49 32.40 3.18
CA PRO A 7 -0.08 31.05 3.03
C PRO A 7 -0.28 30.46 4.42
N SER A 8 -1.52 30.05 4.72
CA SER A 8 -1.87 29.30 5.93
C SER A 8 -0.96 28.07 6.06
N SER A 9 -0.03 28.08 7.02
CA SER A 9 0.78 26.92 7.36
C SER A 9 -0.11 25.79 7.88
N PHE A 10 -0.11 24.63 7.22
CA PHE A 10 -0.84 23.46 7.68
C PHE A 10 -0.36 23.02 9.08
N ASP A 11 -1.26 23.04 10.06
CA ASP A 11 -0.97 22.62 11.44
C ASP A 11 -1.24 21.11 11.58
N GLU A 12 -0.15 20.34 11.60
CA GLU A 12 -0.19 18.89 11.70
C GLU A 12 -0.83 18.39 13.01
N TYR A 13 -0.67 19.11 14.12
CA TYR A 13 -1.25 18.71 15.40
C TYR A 13 -2.75 19.00 15.46
N ALA A 14 -3.19 20.14 14.94
CA ALA A 14 -4.61 20.45 14.81
C ALA A 14 -5.32 19.41 13.92
N PHE A 15 -4.64 18.96 12.86
CA PHE A 15 -5.15 17.89 12.00
C PHE A 15 -5.29 16.55 12.74
N ILE A 16 -4.27 16.13 13.51
CA ILE A 16 -4.36 14.91 14.35
C ILE A 16 -5.51 15.03 15.36
N GLU A 17 -5.67 16.18 16.02
CA GLU A 17 -6.78 16.37 16.96
C GLU A 17 -8.15 16.21 16.28
N ARG A 18 -8.29 16.67 15.03
CA ARG A 18 -9.50 16.45 14.24
C ARG A 18 -9.72 14.98 13.91
N VAL A 19 -8.66 14.22 13.58
CA VAL A 19 -8.73 12.76 13.34
C VAL A 19 -9.16 12.03 14.62
N GLU A 20 -8.64 12.46 15.76
CA GLU A 20 -8.85 11.82 17.06
C GLU A 20 -10.24 12.10 17.66
N ALA A 21 -10.79 13.29 17.38
CA ALA A 21 -12.17 13.64 17.70
C ALA A 21 -13.19 13.09 16.68
N ALA A 22 -12.75 12.66 15.49
CA ALA A 22 -13.64 12.23 14.42
C ALA A 22 -14.51 11.03 14.83
N ASP A 23 -15.80 11.08 14.47
CA ASP A 23 -16.68 9.92 14.52
C ASP A 23 -16.40 8.94 13.37
N ALA A 24 -17.11 7.80 13.31
CA ALA A 24 -16.85 6.78 12.29
C ALA A 24 -17.06 7.28 10.85
N VAL A 25 -17.96 8.24 10.62
CA VAL A 25 -18.22 8.82 9.29
C VAL A 25 -17.10 9.78 8.93
N GLN A 26 -16.79 10.70 9.82
CA GLN A 26 -15.74 11.70 9.64
C GLN A 26 -14.38 11.03 9.47
N LEU A 27 -14.05 10.01 10.28
CA LEU A 27 -12.81 9.26 10.18
C LEU A 27 -12.70 8.57 8.81
N SER A 28 -13.77 7.94 8.34
CA SER A 28 -13.81 7.33 7.01
C SER A 28 -13.56 8.37 5.91
N GLN A 29 -14.16 9.56 6.00
CA GLN A 29 -13.96 10.64 5.02
C GLN A 29 -12.51 11.15 5.01
N LEU A 30 -11.94 11.38 6.19
CA LEU A 30 -10.54 11.80 6.35
C LEU A 30 -9.56 10.77 5.77
N LEU A 31 -9.90 9.48 5.79
CA LEU A 31 -9.07 8.40 5.26
C LEU A 31 -9.31 8.10 3.78
N LEU A 32 -10.50 8.35 3.23
CA LEU A 32 -10.85 8.01 1.84
C LEU A 32 -10.10 8.85 0.81
N ARG A 33 -9.99 10.16 1.05
CA ARG A 33 -9.37 11.13 0.13
C ARG A 33 -8.58 12.21 0.88
N PRO A 34 -7.57 11.84 1.69
CA PRO A 34 -6.74 12.83 2.36
C PRO A 34 -5.97 13.69 1.35
N ALA A 35 -5.79 14.98 1.64
CA ALA A 35 -4.83 15.80 0.90
C ALA A 35 -3.40 15.26 1.08
N PRO A 36 -2.42 15.54 0.18
CA PRO A 36 -1.07 14.97 0.30
C PRO A 36 -0.37 15.26 1.64
N GLU A 37 -0.57 16.46 2.20
CA GLU A 37 -0.04 16.83 3.51
C GLU A 37 -0.74 16.08 4.66
N GLU A 38 -2.06 15.91 4.56
CA GLU A 38 -2.85 15.10 5.49
C GLU A 38 -2.42 13.64 5.44
N GLU A 39 -2.25 13.05 4.25
CA GLU A 39 -1.78 11.67 4.07
C GLU A 39 -0.40 11.47 4.68
N ARG A 40 0.54 12.39 4.45
CA ARG A 40 1.87 12.33 5.08
C ARG A 40 1.76 12.34 6.61
N VAL A 41 0.90 13.18 7.18
CA VAL A 41 0.69 13.21 8.64
C VAL A 41 0.01 11.94 9.12
N LEU A 42 -1.00 11.41 8.43
CA LEU A 42 -1.66 10.15 8.78
C LEU A 42 -0.69 8.97 8.75
N ARG A 43 0.18 8.89 7.74
CA ARG A 43 1.24 7.88 7.64
C ARG A 43 2.28 8.01 8.74
N THR A 44 2.68 9.24 9.06
CA THR A 44 3.61 9.50 10.17
C THR A 44 2.99 9.15 11.53
N TYR A 45 1.70 9.43 11.70
CA TYR A 45 0.95 9.23 12.94
C TYR A 45 0.59 7.76 13.19
N PHE A 46 0.00 7.09 12.20
CA PHE A 46 -0.43 5.69 12.30
C PHE A 46 0.68 4.68 11.99
N GLY A 47 1.66 5.06 11.17
CA GLY A 47 2.54 4.14 10.45
C GLY A 47 1.93 3.68 9.12
N ASP A 48 2.78 3.33 8.15
CA ASP A 48 2.34 3.00 6.79
C ASP A 48 1.37 1.83 6.71
N LEU A 49 1.69 0.70 7.36
CA LEU A 49 0.86 -0.51 7.33
C LEU A 49 -0.53 -0.26 7.94
N ARG A 50 -0.59 0.45 9.06
CA ARG A 50 -1.86 0.78 9.71
C ARG A 50 -2.67 1.78 8.90
N TYR A 51 -2.03 2.81 8.35
CA TYR A 51 -2.69 3.73 7.46
C TYR A 51 -3.32 2.98 6.28
N GLN A 52 -2.60 2.04 5.66
CA GLN A 52 -3.15 1.19 4.58
C GLN A 52 -4.35 0.36 5.04
N ARG A 53 -4.31 -0.26 6.23
CA ARG A 53 -5.47 -1.02 6.77
C ARG A 53 -6.67 -0.12 7.03
N LEU A 54 -6.47 1.04 7.67
CA LEU A 54 -7.52 2.02 7.95
C LEU A 54 -8.11 2.59 6.65
N HIS A 55 -7.27 2.92 5.67
CA HIS A 55 -7.69 3.35 4.34
C HIS A 55 -8.52 2.27 3.64
N GLY A 56 -8.06 1.01 3.64
CA GLY A 56 -8.81 -0.12 3.07
C GLY A 56 -10.17 -0.35 3.75
N LEU A 57 -10.27 -0.20 5.08
CA LEU A 57 -11.55 -0.24 5.80
C LEU A 57 -12.47 0.92 5.41
N ALA A 58 -11.93 2.12 5.25
CA ALA A 58 -12.68 3.29 4.80
C ALA A 58 -13.22 3.13 3.37
N VAL A 59 -12.41 2.60 2.45
CA VAL A 59 -12.80 2.27 1.06
C VAL A 59 -13.91 1.22 1.04
N ARG A 60 -13.78 0.14 1.81
CA ARG A 60 -14.82 -0.89 1.93
C ARG A 60 -16.15 -0.29 2.40
N ARG A 61 -16.13 0.51 3.48
CA ARG A 61 -17.31 1.21 3.99
C ARG A 61 -17.96 2.13 2.94
N ALA A 62 -17.17 2.85 2.13
CA ALA A 62 -17.71 3.68 1.05
C ALA A 62 -18.41 2.85 -0.03
N SER A 63 -17.85 1.68 -0.38
CA SER A 63 -18.40 0.79 -1.41
C SER A 63 -19.69 0.05 -0.98
N THR A 64 -19.84 -0.26 0.30
CA THR A 64 -20.98 -1.04 0.83
C THR A 64 -22.22 -0.19 1.13
N ARG A 65 -22.04 1.11 1.44
CA ARG A 65 -23.13 2.02 1.84
C ARG A 65 -24.20 2.25 0.76
N GLY A 66 -23.88 1.98 -0.51
CA GLY A 66 -24.85 2.05 -1.61
C GLY A 66 -25.75 0.80 -1.75
N LYS A 67 -25.44 -0.31 -1.06
CA LYS A 67 -26.09 -1.62 -1.31
C LYS A 67 -26.88 -2.21 -0.15
N ARG A 68 -26.63 -1.82 1.12
CA ARG A 68 -27.35 -2.35 2.31
C ARG A 68 -27.47 -1.31 3.44
N GLY A 69 -28.59 -1.32 4.17
CA GLY A 69 -28.81 -0.48 5.36
C GLY A 69 -28.07 -0.96 6.62
N GLU A 70 -27.95 -0.08 7.62
CA GLU A 70 -27.25 -0.36 8.88
C GLU A 70 -27.96 -1.45 9.71
N LYS A 71 -27.18 -2.38 10.28
CA LYS A 71 -27.69 -3.54 11.05
C LYS A 71 -28.18 -3.20 12.46
N GLY A 72 -27.77 -2.05 13.00
CA GLY A 72 -28.09 -1.60 14.35
C GLY A 72 -27.06 -0.60 14.90
N ASN A 73 -27.16 -0.27 16.18
CA ASN A 73 -26.27 0.70 16.84
C ASN A 73 -25.23 0.00 17.72
N VAL A 74 -23.99 0.50 17.69
CA VAL A 74 -22.89 0.00 18.52
C VAL A 74 -22.13 1.15 19.15
N VAL A 75 -21.86 1.04 20.46
CA VAL A 75 -20.95 1.96 21.18
C VAL A 75 -19.61 1.26 21.43
N ILE A 76 -18.51 1.93 21.10
CA ILE A 76 -17.16 1.46 21.38
C ILE A 76 -16.59 2.24 22.58
N ILE A 77 -16.10 1.53 23.60
CA ILE A 77 -15.55 2.12 24.82
C ILE A 77 -14.07 1.74 24.97
N HIS A 78 -13.20 2.74 25.14
CA HIS A 78 -11.77 2.53 25.30
C HIS A 78 -11.37 2.03 26.72
N GLY A 79 -10.17 1.47 26.80
CA GLY A 79 -9.49 1.11 28.05
C GLY A 79 -8.76 2.27 28.72
N ILE A 80 -8.04 1.99 29.81
CA ILE A 80 -7.25 3.01 30.53
C ILE A 80 -6.28 3.72 29.57
N MET A 81 -6.15 5.05 29.69
CA MET A 81 -5.29 5.89 28.83
C MET A 81 -5.67 5.91 27.34
N GLY A 82 -6.79 5.30 26.95
CA GLY A 82 -7.24 5.16 25.57
C GLY A 82 -7.88 6.41 24.94
N ALA A 83 -7.96 7.50 25.69
CA ALA A 83 -8.50 8.78 25.24
C ALA A 83 -7.55 9.94 25.51
N GLU A 84 -7.60 10.94 24.63
CA GLU A 84 -6.87 12.19 24.78
C GLU A 84 -7.42 13.00 25.96
N LEU A 85 -6.53 13.59 26.75
CA LEU A 85 -6.88 14.51 27.84
C LEU A 85 -6.32 15.90 27.54
N SER A 86 -7.18 16.91 27.64
CA SER A 86 -6.81 18.31 27.44
C SER A 86 -7.25 19.14 28.63
N ALA A 87 -6.38 20.05 29.09
CA ALA A 87 -6.73 21.07 30.06
C ALA A 87 -7.36 22.27 29.35
N PHE A 88 -8.38 22.84 29.96
CA PHE A 88 -9.09 24.02 29.50
C PHE A 88 -8.88 25.17 30.48
N ASP A 89 -8.46 26.31 29.93
CA ASP A 89 -8.36 27.59 30.63
C ASP A 89 -9.20 28.62 29.85
N GLY A 90 -10.45 28.80 30.27
CA GLY A 90 -11.47 29.47 29.46
C GLY A 90 -11.69 28.77 28.12
N GLU A 91 -11.50 29.48 27.00
CA GLU A 91 -11.59 28.92 25.64
C GLU A 91 -10.29 28.23 25.17
N ARG A 92 -9.18 28.39 25.90
CA ARG A 92 -7.89 27.82 25.48
C ARG A 92 -7.83 26.34 25.81
N LYS A 93 -7.81 25.51 24.77
CA LYS A 93 -7.59 24.06 24.84
C LYS A 93 -6.10 23.74 24.78
N ASN A 94 -5.60 23.05 25.79
CA ASN A 94 -4.19 22.64 25.88
C ASN A 94 -4.10 21.12 26.08
N ARG A 95 -3.84 20.37 25.01
CA ARG A 95 -3.69 18.90 25.04
C ARG A 95 -2.52 18.44 25.91
N ILE A 96 -2.80 17.58 26.90
CA ILE A 96 -1.81 17.00 27.82
C ILE A 96 -1.48 15.57 27.38
N TRP A 97 -2.51 14.73 27.27
CA TRP A 97 -2.37 13.32 26.89
C TRP A 97 -2.83 13.10 25.44
N MET A 98 -2.02 12.54 24.54
CA MET A 98 -0.61 12.20 24.66
C MET A 98 0.23 13.07 23.74
N ARG A 99 1.01 14.01 24.31
CA ARG A 99 1.99 14.87 23.63
C ARG A 99 3.37 14.69 24.26
N VAL A 100 4.28 13.97 23.59
CA VAL A 100 5.59 13.60 24.15
C VAL A 100 6.42 14.83 24.50
N LEU A 101 6.47 15.85 23.64
CA LEU A 101 7.20 17.08 23.96
C LEU A 101 6.65 17.80 25.18
N ARG A 102 5.35 17.68 25.47
CA ARG A 102 4.76 18.28 26.66
C ARG A 102 5.06 17.46 27.90
N LEU A 103 5.03 16.13 27.80
CA LEU A 103 5.47 15.24 28.88
C LEU A 103 6.94 15.51 29.26
N LEU A 104 7.82 15.66 28.26
CA LEU A 104 9.24 16.02 28.46
C LEU A 104 9.43 17.31 29.24
N LEU A 105 8.48 18.24 29.14
CA LEU A 105 8.54 19.53 29.82
C LEU A 105 7.82 19.54 31.18
N GLY A 106 7.54 18.37 31.76
CA GLY A 106 6.87 18.20 33.04
C GLY A 106 5.34 18.33 32.95
N GLY A 107 4.76 18.12 31.77
CA GLY A 107 3.33 18.26 31.54
C GLY A 107 2.46 17.25 32.29
N LEU A 108 3.06 16.21 32.89
CA LEU A 108 2.35 15.18 33.64
C LEU A 108 1.65 15.75 34.90
N VAL A 109 2.20 16.80 35.51
CA VAL A 109 1.58 17.51 36.65
C VAL A 109 0.18 18.00 36.30
N GLY A 110 -0.07 18.33 35.03
CA GLY A 110 -1.38 18.73 34.54
C GLY A 110 -2.43 17.61 34.56
N LEU A 111 -2.07 16.38 34.94
CA LEU A 111 -3.01 15.27 35.13
C LEU A 111 -3.36 15.04 36.61
N ARG A 112 -2.76 15.77 37.55
CA ARG A 112 -3.00 15.58 38.98
C ARG A 112 -4.47 15.86 39.32
N LEU A 113 -5.13 14.90 39.98
CA LEU A 113 -6.45 15.12 40.55
C LEU A 113 -6.33 15.72 41.94
N ASN A 114 -7.40 16.37 42.39
CA ASN A 114 -7.53 16.78 43.77
C ASN A 114 -7.48 15.56 44.70
N ASP A 115 -7.35 15.83 45.98
CA ASP A 115 -7.21 14.82 47.00
C ASP A 115 -8.27 13.71 46.89
N ASP A 116 -9.56 14.02 46.88
CA ASP A 116 -10.61 13.00 46.81
C ASP A 116 -10.75 12.33 45.42
N GLY A 117 -10.05 12.84 44.41
CA GLY A 117 -10.03 12.34 43.05
C GLY A 117 -11.33 12.57 42.26
N SER A 118 -12.21 13.44 42.77
CA SER A 118 -13.46 13.82 42.11
C SER A 118 -13.26 14.90 41.04
N GLY A 119 -12.22 15.72 41.17
CA GLY A 119 -11.91 16.86 40.31
C GLY A 119 -10.42 17.00 40.03
N ASP A 120 -10.07 17.96 39.19
CA ASP A 120 -8.67 18.28 38.89
C ASP A 120 -8.05 19.09 40.05
N ALA A 121 -6.74 18.96 40.28
CA ALA A 121 -6.06 19.66 41.37
C ALA A 121 -6.01 21.18 41.15
N ASP A 122 -5.86 21.93 42.24
CA ASP A 122 -5.75 23.39 42.19
C ASP A 122 -4.61 23.84 41.26
N GLY A 123 -4.91 24.78 40.37
CA GLY A 123 -3.93 25.33 39.42
C GLY A 123 -3.71 24.51 38.14
N VAL A 124 -4.36 23.35 37.98
CA VAL A 124 -4.23 22.49 36.78
C VAL A 124 -5.19 22.89 35.65
N GLY A 125 -6.29 23.58 35.97
CA GLY A 125 -7.39 23.86 35.03
C GLY A 125 -8.31 22.65 34.83
N GLU A 126 -9.45 22.84 34.19
CA GLU A 126 -10.42 21.75 34.00
C GLU A 126 -9.94 20.79 32.92
N VAL A 127 -9.74 19.51 33.27
CA VAL A 127 -9.27 18.51 32.30
C VAL A 127 -10.44 17.66 31.82
N ARG A 128 -10.57 17.55 30.50
CA ARG A 128 -11.62 16.77 29.83
C ARG A 128 -11.04 15.82 28.79
N ALA A 129 -11.75 14.71 28.57
CA ALA A 129 -11.45 13.81 27.47
C ALA A 129 -11.93 14.40 26.13
N THR A 130 -11.04 14.46 25.13
CA THR A 130 -11.29 15.19 23.87
C THR A 130 -11.33 14.33 22.61
N GLY A 131 -10.98 13.04 22.72
CA GLY A 131 -11.02 12.09 21.60
C GLY A 131 -10.59 10.70 22.04
N ILE A 132 -10.87 9.69 21.21
CA ILE A 132 -10.45 8.30 21.41
C ILE A 132 -9.27 8.00 20.48
N LEU A 133 -8.16 7.47 21.03
CA LEU A 133 -6.92 7.20 20.31
C LEU A 133 -7.14 6.31 19.08
N LYS A 134 -7.27 6.91 17.89
CA LYS A 134 -7.53 6.22 16.61
C LYS A 134 -6.38 5.33 16.21
N ASN A 135 -5.17 5.62 16.72
CA ASN A 135 -4.08 4.70 16.60
C ASN A 135 -4.49 3.31 17.13
N THR A 136 -5.08 3.19 18.32
CA THR A 136 -5.50 1.88 18.85
C THR A 136 -6.88 1.45 18.37
N TYR A 137 -7.87 2.36 18.34
CA TYR A 137 -9.28 2.02 18.16
C TYR A 137 -9.81 2.26 16.74
N GLY A 138 -9.01 2.82 15.83
CA GLY A 138 -9.47 3.14 14.46
C GLY A 138 -9.92 1.91 13.67
N GLU A 139 -9.20 0.79 13.81
CA GLU A 139 -9.50 -0.45 13.07
C GLU A 139 -10.84 -1.06 13.51
N ILE A 140 -11.13 -1.13 14.81
CA ILE A 140 -12.43 -1.59 15.34
C ILE A 140 -13.58 -0.64 15.01
N ILE A 141 -13.34 0.67 15.06
CA ILE A 141 -14.34 1.69 14.70
C ILE A 141 -14.75 1.50 13.24
N LEU A 142 -13.81 1.44 12.31
CA LEU A 142 -14.12 1.34 10.88
C LEU A 142 -14.61 -0.05 10.47
N SER A 143 -14.08 -1.12 11.07
CA SER A 143 -14.53 -2.49 10.79
C SER A 143 -15.99 -2.69 11.17
N LEU A 144 -16.42 -2.26 12.35
CA LEU A 144 -17.83 -2.32 12.72
C LEU A 144 -18.67 -1.32 11.91
N ALA A 145 -18.12 -0.15 11.61
CA ALA A 145 -18.83 0.85 10.82
C ALA A 145 -19.11 0.36 9.39
N GLU A 146 -18.49 -0.70 8.89
CA GLU A 146 -18.88 -1.28 7.60
C GLU A 146 -20.38 -1.63 7.53
N HIS A 147 -20.94 -2.13 8.63
CA HIS A 147 -22.33 -2.61 8.68
C HIS A 147 -23.17 -2.03 9.83
N TRP A 148 -22.58 -1.30 10.77
CA TRP A 148 -23.24 -0.79 11.97
C TRP A 148 -23.15 0.73 12.10
N ASN A 149 -24.12 1.32 12.82
CA ASN A 149 -24.03 2.70 13.28
C ASN A 149 -23.15 2.77 14.53
N VAL A 150 -21.87 3.10 14.33
CA VAL A 150 -20.85 3.07 15.39
C VAL A 150 -20.65 4.46 16.00
N LYS A 151 -20.77 4.56 17.33
CA LYS A 151 -20.41 5.75 18.10
C LYS A 151 -19.28 5.45 19.10
N PRO A 152 -18.07 6.00 18.90
CA PRO A 152 -17.02 5.92 19.91
C PRO A 152 -17.37 6.77 21.14
N PHE A 153 -17.25 6.18 22.32
CA PHE A 153 -17.41 6.84 23.61
C PHE A 153 -16.05 6.96 24.31
N TRP A 154 -15.68 8.18 24.69
CA TRP A 154 -14.47 8.47 25.44
C TRP A 154 -14.76 9.19 26.75
N PHE A 155 -13.96 8.90 27.76
CA PHE A 155 -14.12 9.38 29.13
C PHE A 155 -12.76 9.65 29.79
N ASP A 156 -12.80 10.41 30.89
CA ASP A 156 -11.62 10.67 31.70
C ASP A 156 -11.27 9.43 32.55
N TRP A 157 -10.29 8.67 32.07
CA TRP A 157 -9.84 7.40 32.64
C TRP A 157 -9.15 7.52 34.01
N ARG A 158 -8.86 8.75 34.48
CA ARG A 158 -8.25 8.98 35.80
C ARG A 158 -9.30 8.94 36.93
N LYS A 159 -10.53 9.36 36.61
CA LYS A 159 -11.62 9.57 37.58
C LYS A 159 -12.38 8.27 37.84
N ASP A 160 -13.32 8.31 38.79
CA ASP A 160 -14.15 7.17 39.19
C ASP A 160 -14.97 6.60 38.01
N ILE A 161 -14.91 5.28 37.81
CA ILE A 161 -15.59 4.56 36.71
C ILE A 161 -17.11 4.78 36.75
N ARG A 162 -17.69 5.03 37.93
CA ARG A 162 -19.12 5.34 38.09
C ARG A 162 -19.52 6.65 37.42
N THR A 163 -18.62 7.63 37.37
CA THR A 163 -18.86 8.90 36.67
C THR A 163 -18.90 8.67 35.16
N ALA A 164 -17.97 7.87 34.62
CA ALA A 164 -17.94 7.52 33.20
C ALA A 164 -19.20 6.74 32.77
N ALA A 165 -19.72 5.85 33.63
CA ALA A 165 -20.96 5.12 33.37
C ALA A 165 -22.20 6.04 33.29
N GLY A 166 -22.28 7.06 34.15
CA GLY A 166 -23.34 8.07 34.06
C GLY A 166 -23.24 8.92 32.79
N GLN A 167 -22.03 9.29 32.38
CA GLN A 167 -21.78 9.99 31.11
C GLN A 167 -22.18 9.13 29.90
N LEU A 168 -21.92 7.82 29.96
CA LEU A 168 -22.32 6.87 28.93
C LEU A 168 -23.84 6.82 28.75
N ASP A 169 -24.62 6.79 29.84
CA ASP A 169 -26.09 6.81 29.78
C ASP A 169 -26.62 8.05 29.04
N VAL A 170 -26.10 9.23 29.40
CA VAL A 170 -26.45 10.50 28.75
C VAL A 170 -26.12 10.45 27.26
N LYS A 171 -24.91 9.98 26.89
CA LYS A 171 -24.50 9.90 25.48
C LYS A 171 -25.30 8.90 24.66
N ILE A 172 -25.66 7.74 25.22
CA ILE A 172 -26.52 6.79 24.51
C ILE A 172 -27.89 7.41 24.22
N SER A 173 -28.46 8.16 25.17
CA SER A 173 -29.73 8.87 24.99
C SER A 173 -29.63 9.98 23.94
N GLU A 174 -28.54 10.75 23.94
CA GLU A 174 -28.29 11.78 22.92
C GLU A 174 -28.13 11.18 21.51
N TRP A 175 -27.43 10.05 21.36
CA TRP A 175 -27.11 9.48 20.04
C TRP A 175 -28.23 8.67 19.43
N PHE A 176 -28.96 7.89 20.24
CA PHE A 176 -29.89 6.89 19.74
C PHE A 176 -31.30 7.02 20.32
N GLY A 177 -31.49 7.84 21.36
CA GLY A 177 -32.75 7.94 22.10
C GLY A 177 -32.96 6.79 23.10
N ASP A 178 -34.05 6.87 23.85
CA ASP A 178 -34.15 6.12 25.11
C ASP A 178 -34.42 4.62 25.02
N ARG A 179 -34.89 4.16 23.85
CA ARG A 179 -35.36 2.79 23.64
C ARG A 179 -34.71 2.10 22.44
N ALA A 180 -33.73 2.75 21.80
CA ALA A 180 -33.08 2.18 20.64
C ALA A 180 -32.26 0.94 21.03
N PRO A 181 -32.25 -0.11 20.20
CA PRO A 181 -31.34 -1.22 20.37
C PRO A 181 -29.89 -0.77 20.20
N VAL A 182 -29.05 -1.01 21.21
CA VAL A 182 -27.65 -0.55 21.23
C VAL A 182 -26.78 -1.63 21.85
N HIS A 183 -25.79 -2.09 21.10
CA HIS A 183 -24.74 -2.98 21.61
C HIS A 183 -23.53 -2.19 22.11
N ILE A 184 -22.72 -2.80 22.97
CA ILE A 184 -21.51 -2.19 23.53
C ILE A 184 -20.33 -3.13 23.25
N VAL A 185 -19.26 -2.59 22.67
CA VAL A 185 -17.96 -3.26 22.56
C VAL A 185 -16.96 -2.48 23.38
N ALA A 186 -16.38 -3.12 24.39
CA ALA A 186 -15.61 -2.42 25.40
C ALA A 186 -14.26 -3.09 25.65
N HIS A 187 -13.19 -2.31 25.60
CA HIS A 187 -11.83 -2.79 25.80
C HIS A 187 -11.33 -2.49 27.22
N SER A 188 -10.71 -3.47 27.88
CA SER A 188 -10.03 -3.29 29.17
C SER A 188 -10.94 -2.59 30.20
N MET A 189 -10.50 -1.48 30.81
CA MET A 189 -11.29 -0.62 31.73
C MET A 189 -12.68 -0.26 31.18
N GLY A 190 -12.84 -0.09 29.87
CA GLY A 190 -14.13 0.21 29.26
C GLY A 190 -15.20 -0.84 29.54
N GLY A 191 -14.82 -2.11 29.71
CA GLY A 191 -15.77 -3.15 30.09
C GLY A 191 -16.28 -3.00 31.52
N LEU A 192 -15.46 -2.45 32.43
CA LEU A 192 -15.89 -2.08 33.78
C LEU A 192 -16.85 -0.88 33.72
N VAL A 193 -16.61 0.10 32.84
CA VAL A 193 -17.57 1.19 32.57
C VAL A 193 -18.91 0.63 32.11
N ALA A 194 -18.90 -0.28 31.14
CA ALA A 194 -20.11 -0.91 30.61
C ALA A 194 -20.87 -1.72 31.68
N ARG A 195 -20.18 -2.53 32.48
CA ARG A 195 -20.81 -3.27 33.59
C ARG A 195 -21.34 -2.34 34.69
N THR A 196 -20.64 -1.25 34.96
CA THR A 196 -21.07 -0.22 35.91
C THR A 196 -22.34 0.47 35.42
N PHE A 197 -22.42 0.78 34.13
CA PHE A 197 -23.64 1.28 33.49
C PHE A 197 -24.80 0.28 33.63
N ILE A 198 -24.56 -1.02 33.38
CA ILE A 198 -25.60 -2.06 33.55
C ILE A 198 -26.09 -2.13 35.01
N LYS A 199 -25.19 -1.97 35.98
CA LYS A 199 -25.53 -1.98 37.41
C LYS A 199 -26.29 -0.72 37.85
N GLN A 200 -25.91 0.46 37.38
CA GLN A 200 -26.57 1.74 37.71
C GLN A 200 -27.91 1.90 37.00
N TYR A 201 -28.00 1.44 35.75
CA TYR A 201 -29.15 1.66 34.87
C TYR A 201 -29.73 0.34 34.33
N PRO A 202 -30.16 -0.61 35.20
CA PRO A 202 -30.61 -1.95 34.77
C PRO A 202 -31.87 -1.92 33.92
N LYS A 203 -32.78 -0.94 34.16
CA LYS A 203 -33.97 -0.74 33.32
C LYS A 203 -33.58 -0.28 31.92
N ARG A 204 -32.57 0.58 31.82
CA ARG A 204 -32.05 1.08 30.54
C ARG A 204 -31.38 -0.03 29.76
N TRP A 205 -30.51 -0.83 30.39
CA TRP A 205 -29.88 -1.99 29.75
C TRP A 205 -30.90 -2.96 29.16
N LYS A 206 -31.94 -3.31 29.94
CA LYS A 206 -33.03 -4.16 29.47
C LYS A 206 -33.80 -3.55 28.29
N ALA A 207 -34.05 -2.24 28.32
CA ALA A 207 -34.73 -1.53 27.23
C ALA A 207 -33.89 -1.47 25.94
N MET A 208 -32.56 -1.36 26.06
CA MET A 208 -31.63 -1.38 24.92
C MET A 208 -31.55 -2.74 24.23
N ARG A 209 -31.96 -3.85 24.87
CA ARG A 209 -31.92 -5.21 24.30
C ARG A 209 -30.58 -5.53 23.61
N GLY A 210 -29.50 -4.98 24.16
CA GLY A 210 -28.16 -4.98 23.57
C GLY A 210 -27.32 -6.16 24.03
N ARG A 211 -26.13 -6.28 23.45
CA ARG A 211 -25.07 -7.22 23.88
C ARG A 211 -23.82 -6.45 24.26
N LEU A 212 -23.11 -6.94 25.27
CA LEU A 212 -21.83 -6.41 25.73
C LEU A 212 -20.72 -7.39 25.35
N VAL A 213 -19.81 -6.98 24.46
CA VAL A 213 -18.59 -7.72 24.13
C VAL A 213 -17.41 -7.06 24.83
N MET A 214 -16.81 -7.79 25.77
CA MET A 214 -15.66 -7.34 26.58
C MET A 214 -14.36 -7.89 26.01
N LEU A 215 -13.44 -7.01 25.64
CA LEU A 215 -12.10 -7.36 25.15
C LEU A 215 -11.11 -7.20 26.30
N GLY A 216 -10.62 -8.30 26.88
CA GLY A 216 -9.60 -8.27 27.92
C GLY A 216 -9.99 -7.53 29.20
N THR A 217 -11.27 -7.30 29.48
CA THR A 217 -11.72 -6.58 30.68
C THR A 217 -11.23 -7.21 32.00
N PRO A 218 -10.58 -6.43 32.89
CA PRO A 218 -10.17 -6.89 34.23
C PRO A 218 -11.38 -6.95 35.18
N ASN A 219 -12.29 -7.89 34.95
CA ASN A 219 -13.57 -7.98 35.65
C ASN A 219 -13.47 -8.06 37.18
N HIS A 220 -12.38 -8.65 37.67
CA HIS A 220 -12.00 -8.76 39.08
C HIS A 220 -10.61 -8.15 39.35
N GLY A 221 -10.16 -7.23 38.49
CA GLY A 221 -8.90 -6.50 38.63
C GLY A 221 -7.69 -7.14 37.92
N SER A 222 -6.53 -6.53 38.13
CA SER A 222 -5.25 -6.93 37.52
C SER A 222 -4.06 -6.61 38.43
N PHE A 223 -3.09 -7.53 38.50
CA PHE A 223 -1.82 -7.35 39.24
C PHE A 223 -0.87 -6.35 38.62
N ASP A 224 -1.24 -5.82 37.48
CA ASP A 224 -0.58 -4.70 36.86
C ASP A 224 -0.68 -3.42 37.70
N ILE A 225 -1.83 -3.17 38.33
CA ILE A 225 -2.08 -1.96 39.11
C ILE A 225 -1.18 -1.84 40.34
N PRO A 226 -0.98 -2.89 41.16
CA PRO A 226 0.04 -2.85 42.21
C PRO A 226 1.43 -2.47 41.69
N SER A 227 1.83 -3.00 40.52
CA SER A 227 3.14 -2.67 39.93
C SER A 227 3.22 -1.22 39.43
N VAL A 228 2.10 -0.65 38.96
CA VAL A 228 1.98 0.78 38.61
C VAL A 228 2.09 1.65 39.85
N LEU A 229 1.38 1.31 40.93
CA LEU A 229 1.41 2.06 42.20
C LEU A 229 2.80 2.09 42.83
N THR A 230 3.62 1.05 42.65
CA THR A 230 4.97 0.97 43.20
C THR A 230 6.08 1.45 42.25
N GLY A 231 5.75 1.75 40.99
CA GLY A 231 6.73 2.08 39.95
C GLY A 231 7.56 0.88 39.47
N ALA A 232 7.10 -0.34 39.74
CA ALA A 232 7.67 -1.58 39.18
C ALA A 232 7.22 -1.80 37.72
N ASP A 233 6.09 -1.22 37.32
CA ASP A 233 5.58 -1.30 35.95
C ASP A 233 6.52 -0.60 34.95
N LYS A 234 6.77 -1.27 33.84
CA LYS A 234 7.60 -0.80 32.74
C LYS A 234 7.11 0.49 32.10
N THR A 235 5.81 0.73 32.08
CA THR A 235 5.24 1.94 31.47
C THR A 235 5.48 3.16 32.33
N VAL A 236 5.43 2.99 33.65
CA VAL A 236 5.78 4.05 34.61
C VAL A 236 7.26 4.43 34.46
N ARG A 237 8.16 3.47 34.23
CA ARG A 237 9.57 3.73 33.93
C ARG A 237 9.76 4.52 32.64
N LYS A 238 9.05 4.15 31.57
CA LYS A 238 9.09 4.91 30.30
C LYS A 238 8.50 6.32 30.45
N LEU A 239 7.47 6.50 31.28
CA LEU A 239 6.90 7.81 31.61
C LEU A 239 7.90 8.69 32.37
N GLU A 240 8.62 8.13 33.36
CA GLU A 240 9.68 8.83 34.08
C GLU A 240 10.78 9.30 33.11
N LEU A 241 11.27 8.44 32.21
CA LEU A 241 12.27 8.84 31.21
C LEU A 241 11.78 9.98 30.30
N CYS A 242 10.46 10.09 30.12
CA CYS A 242 9.84 11.15 29.33
C CYS A 242 9.46 12.38 30.16
N ASP A 243 9.88 12.51 31.41
CA ASP A 243 9.69 13.71 32.23
C ASP A 243 11.05 14.16 32.80
N ILE A 244 11.65 15.19 32.18
CA ILE A 244 12.97 15.66 32.62
C ILE A 244 12.90 16.55 33.86
N LYS A 245 11.70 16.93 34.31
CA LYS A 245 11.48 17.83 35.44
C LYS A 245 11.18 17.09 36.73
N HIS A 246 10.54 15.92 36.64
CA HIS A 246 10.09 15.16 37.79
C HIS A 246 10.79 13.81 37.86
N ASN A 247 11.15 13.39 39.08
CA ASN A 247 11.67 12.05 39.33
C ASN A 247 10.54 11.02 39.51
N LEU A 248 10.88 9.73 39.54
CA LEU A 248 9.90 8.65 39.71
C LEU A 248 8.96 8.85 40.91
N GLY A 249 9.44 9.36 42.04
CA GLY A 249 8.60 9.59 43.23
C GLY A 249 7.51 10.63 42.96
N GLU A 250 7.85 11.74 42.32
CA GLU A 250 6.91 12.81 41.95
C GLU A 250 5.92 12.35 40.87
N VAL A 251 6.37 11.51 39.92
CA VAL A 251 5.50 10.84 38.95
C VAL A 251 4.49 9.93 39.66
N LEU A 252 4.94 9.15 40.64
CA LEU A 252 4.06 8.27 41.43
C LEU A 252 3.05 9.06 42.25
N GLU A 253 3.43 10.20 42.84
CA GLU A 253 2.50 11.09 43.55
C GLU A 253 1.34 11.54 42.65
N ILE A 254 1.60 11.82 41.37
CA ILE A 254 0.55 12.14 40.40
C ILE A 254 -0.33 10.92 40.13
N LEU A 255 0.28 9.76 39.84
CA LEU A 255 -0.47 8.53 39.54
C LEU A 255 -1.31 8.05 40.73
N HIS A 256 -0.87 8.29 41.97
CA HIS A 256 -1.61 7.94 43.20
C HIS A 256 -2.91 8.73 43.36
N THR A 257 -3.12 9.80 42.59
CA THR A 257 -4.40 10.53 42.55
C THR A 257 -5.45 9.88 41.65
N PHE A 258 -5.09 8.92 40.78
CA PHE A 258 -6.00 8.37 39.76
C PHE A 258 -6.91 7.27 40.34
N VAL A 259 -8.09 7.68 40.81
CA VAL A 259 -9.11 6.79 41.40
C VAL A 259 -9.47 5.61 40.50
N GLY A 260 -9.59 5.84 39.19
CA GLY A 260 -9.94 4.80 38.22
C GLY A 260 -8.94 3.63 38.18
N SER A 261 -7.66 3.90 38.44
CA SER A 261 -6.62 2.85 38.53
C SER A 261 -6.86 1.93 39.72
N TYR A 262 -7.19 2.48 40.89
CA TYR A 262 -7.45 1.69 42.10
C TYR A 262 -8.64 0.75 41.92
N GLN A 263 -9.69 1.16 41.21
CA GLN A 263 -10.88 0.35 40.92
C GLN A 263 -10.60 -0.87 40.02
N MET A 264 -9.37 -1.01 39.52
CA MET A 264 -8.87 -2.18 38.80
C MET A 264 -7.87 -3.01 39.61
N LEU A 265 -7.68 -2.73 40.91
CA LEU A 265 -6.91 -3.60 41.79
C LEU A 265 -7.51 -5.01 41.82
N PRO A 266 -6.69 -6.06 41.99
CA PRO A 266 -7.18 -7.43 42.13
C PRO A 266 -8.20 -7.55 43.27
N SER A 267 -9.35 -8.18 43.03
CA SER A 267 -10.43 -8.23 44.01
C SER A 267 -10.12 -9.20 45.16
N PRO A 268 -10.11 -8.75 46.43
CA PRO A 268 -9.79 -9.59 47.57
C PRO A 268 -10.90 -10.59 47.90
N LYS A 269 -12.03 -10.51 47.19
CA LYS A 269 -13.15 -11.43 47.31
C LYS A 269 -13.00 -12.65 46.41
N GLU A 270 -12.43 -12.46 45.21
CA GLU A 270 -12.03 -13.59 44.36
C GLU A 270 -10.75 -14.24 44.87
N MET A 271 -9.83 -13.42 45.42
CA MET A 271 -8.56 -13.89 45.94
C MET A 271 -8.32 -13.33 47.34
N PRO A 272 -8.65 -14.04 48.44
CA PRO A 272 -8.48 -13.51 49.80
C PRO A 272 -7.02 -13.17 50.19
N SER A 273 -6.03 -13.86 49.60
CA SER A 273 -4.60 -13.69 49.90
C SER A 273 -4.05 -12.29 49.60
N ILE A 274 -4.72 -11.52 48.75
CA ILE A 274 -4.29 -10.19 48.32
C ILE A 274 -4.95 -9.04 49.08
N ALA A 275 -5.71 -9.34 50.15
CA ALA A 275 -6.28 -8.32 51.02
C ALA A 275 -5.27 -7.25 51.50
N PRO A 276 -3.97 -7.55 51.72
CA PRO A 276 -2.97 -6.53 52.06
C PRO A 276 -2.78 -5.41 51.02
N LEU A 277 -3.10 -5.64 49.73
CA LEU A 277 -3.02 -4.59 48.70
C LEU A 277 -3.94 -3.39 48.96
N TYR A 278 -4.94 -3.57 49.82
CA TYR A 278 -5.91 -2.55 50.22
C TYR A 278 -5.60 -1.91 51.57
N ASN A 279 -4.39 -2.09 52.09
CA ASN A 279 -3.89 -1.38 53.27
C ASN A 279 -2.73 -0.47 52.85
N ALA A 280 -2.85 0.83 53.11
CA ALA A 280 -1.81 1.83 52.83
C ALA A 280 -0.47 1.50 53.50
N GLU A 281 -0.49 0.87 54.69
CA GLU A 281 0.71 0.45 55.41
C GLU A 281 1.58 -0.52 54.60
N THR A 282 0.96 -1.38 53.78
CA THR A 282 1.67 -2.31 52.88
C THR A 282 2.67 -1.56 51.99
N TYR A 283 2.27 -0.42 51.45
CA TYR A 283 3.11 0.42 50.59
C TYR A 283 4.11 1.29 51.38
N GLY A 284 3.78 1.62 52.63
CA GLY A 284 4.69 2.32 53.56
C GLY A 284 5.87 1.47 54.04
N THR A 285 5.76 0.14 53.98
CA THR A 285 6.82 -0.80 54.41
C THR A 285 7.83 -1.16 53.31
N LEU A 286 7.69 -0.59 52.11
CA LEU A 286 8.59 -0.83 50.99
C LEU A 286 9.98 -0.23 51.24
N ARG A 287 10.98 -0.70 50.49
CA ARG A 287 12.35 -0.17 50.56
C ARG A 287 12.39 1.34 50.34
N LYS A 288 11.56 1.85 49.44
CA LYS A 288 11.22 3.27 49.31
C LYS A 288 9.76 3.43 49.75
N PRO A 289 9.49 3.92 50.97
CA PRO A 289 8.12 4.11 51.45
C PRO A 289 7.32 4.99 50.50
N LEU A 290 6.09 4.55 50.18
CA LEU A 290 5.16 5.29 49.32
C LEU A 290 3.91 5.69 50.10
N SER A 291 3.41 6.89 49.85
CA SER A 291 2.19 7.42 50.49
C SER A 291 0.96 7.17 49.62
N VAL A 292 0.43 5.95 49.66
CA VAL A 292 -0.81 5.58 48.94
C VAL A 292 -2.04 5.96 49.77
N PRO A 293 -3.01 6.75 49.25
CA PRO A 293 -4.16 7.17 50.04
C PRO A 293 -5.14 6.02 50.33
N GLN A 294 -5.36 5.73 51.61
CA GLN A 294 -6.27 4.66 52.06
C GLN A 294 -7.70 4.81 51.50
N ARG A 295 -8.19 6.05 51.38
CA ARG A 295 -9.52 6.33 50.82
C ARG A 295 -9.76 5.77 49.41
N HIS A 296 -8.73 5.76 48.56
CA HIS A 296 -8.86 5.25 47.19
C HIS A 296 -8.87 3.72 47.18
N LEU A 297 -8.12 3.10 48.10
CA LEU A 297 -8.16 1.66 48.35
C LEU A 297 -9.55 1.24 48.85
N ASP A 298 -10.11 1.97 49.82
CA ASP A 298 -11.46 1.70 50.36
C ASP A 298 -12.55 1.88 49.29
N ASN A 299 -12.44 2.93 48.46
CA ASN A 299 -13.31 3.14 47.31
C ASN A 299 -13.25 1.95 46.33
N ALA A 300 -12.05 1.49 45.98
CA ALA A 300 -11.86 0.35 45.10
C ALA A 300 -12.45 -0.94 45.67
N ARG A 301 -12.26 -1.20 46.97
CA ARG A 301 -12.86 -2.35 47.65
C ARG A 301 -14.38 -2.31 47.55
N ALA A 302 -14.97 -1.17 47.89
CA ALA A 302 -16.42 -0.96 47.80
C ALA A 302 -16.94 -1.11 46.36
N PHE A 303 -16.18 -0.63 45.36
CA PHE A 303 -16.51 -0.76 43.95
C PHE A 303 -16.59 -2.23 43.50
N HIS A 304 -15.61 -3.07 43.83
CA HIS A 304 -15.65 -4.50 43.50
C HIS A 304 -16.82 -5.22 44.17
N GLU A 305 -17.12 -4.90 45.42
CA GLU A 305 -18.25 -5.49 46.14
C GLU A 305 -19.58 -5.11 45.50
N TRP A 306 -19.74 -3.84 45.14
CA TRP A 306 -20.95 -3.32 44.51
C TRP A 306 -21.16 -3.85 43.07
N LEU A 307 -20.09 -3.99 42.28
CA LEU A 307 -20.14 -4.44 40.89
C LEU A 307 -20.30 -5.96 40.73
N ARG A 308 -20.04 -6.75 41.78
CA ARG A 308 -19.97 -8.23 41.73
C ARG A 308 -21.15 -8.87 40.97
N ASP A 309 -22.37 -8.45 41.29
CA ASP A 309 -23.59 -9.08 40.75
C ASP A 309 -24.03 -8.49 39.40
N ALA A 310 -23.25 -7.58 38.81
CA ALA A 310 -23.50 -7.02 37.48
C ALA A 310 -23.08 -8.01 36.38
N ILE A 311 -23.80 -9.12 36.27
CA ILE A 311 -23.55 -10.20 35.32
C ILE A 311 -24.86 -10.54 34.60
N ASP A 312 -24.85 -10.47 33.27
CA ASP A 312 -25.96 -10.87 32.40
C ASP A 312 -25.45 -11.92 31.39
N PRO A 313 -25.44 -13.21 31.76
CA PRO A 313 -24.86 -14.27 30.94
C PRO A 313 -25.45 -14.41 29.53
N ALA A 314 -26.70 -13.99 29.33
CA ALA A 314 -27.38 -14.09 28.04
C ALA A 314 -26.91 -13.03 27.03
N ASN A 315 -26.41 -11.89 27.52
CA ASN A 315 -26.07 -10.73 26.69
C ASN A 315 -24.62 -10.27 26.84
N MET A 316 -23.85 -10.84 27.77
CA MET A 316 -22.44 -10.55 27.95
C MET A 316 -21.57 -11.61 27.30
N ILE A 317 -20.45 -11.19 26.71
CA ILE A 317 -19.46 -12.04 26.04
C ILE A 317 -18.08 -11.53 26.44
N TYR A 318 -17.16 -12.44 26.74
CA TYR A 318 -15.78 -12.12 27.08
C TYR A 318 -14.82 -12.70 26.04
N ILE A 319 -13.89 -11.87 25.54
CA ILE A 319 -12.78 -12.29 24.69
C ILE A 319 -11.49 -12.15 25.50
N ALA A 320 -10.83 -13.27 25.75
CA ALA A 320 -9.64 -13.40 26.57
C ALA A 320 -8.40 -13.63 25.70
N GLY A 321 -7.43 -12.71 25.77
CA GLY A 321 -6.09 -12.96 25.24
C GLY A 321 -5.37 -14.03 26.06
N TYR A 322 -4.49 -14.83 25.45
CA TYR A 322 -3.67 -15.83 26.15
C TYR A 322 -2.23 -15.88 25.60
N ASN A 323 -1.38 -16.68 26.23
CA ASN A 323 0.01 -16.91 25.83
C ASN A 323 0.89 -15.65 25.95
N ARG A 324 0.61 -14.83 26.96
CA ARG A 324 1.40 -13.65 27.31
C ARG A 324 1.78 -13.71 28.80
N PRO A 325 3.03 -13.44 29.17
CA PRO A 325 3.45 -13.46 30.57
C PRO A 325 2.67 -12.41 31.36
N THR A 326 1.83 -12.88 32.28
CA THR A 326 0.86 -12.04 32.99
C THR A 326 1.03 -12.21 34.49
N LEU A 327 1.11 -11.10 35.23
CA LEU A 327 1.19 -11.11 36.69
C LEU A 327 -0.10 -11.68 37.28
N CYS A 328 0.00 -12.65 38.21
CA CYS A 328 -1.17 -13.39 38.70
C CYS A 328 -1.28 -13.60 40.22
N ASP A 329 -0.21 -13.36 40.99
CA ASP A 329 -0.23 -13.43 42.47
C ASP A 329 1.00 -12.73 43.06
N ILE A 330 1.08 -12.60 44.39
CA ILE A 330 2.27 -12.15 45.13
C ILE A 330 3.02 -13.38 45.68
N LYS A 331 4.21 -13.63 45.14
CA LYS A 331 5.04 -14.78 45.45
C LYS A 331 5.42 -14.80 46.93
N LYS A 332 5.06 -15.89 47.62
CA LYS A 332 5.36 -16.11 49.05
C LYS A 332 4.95 -14.92 49.95
N GLN A 333 3.94 -14.14 49.53
CA GLN A 333 3.48 -12.97 50.28
C GLN A 333 4.62 -11.98 50.57
N ASN A 334 5.53 -11.79 49.60
CA ASN A 334 6.67 -10.88 49.73
C ASN A 334 6.25 -9.41 49.55
N TRP A 335 5.48 -8.87 50.51
CA TRP A 335 4.93 -7.52 50.48
C TRP A 335 5.98 -6.41 50.52
N LYS A 336 7.16 -6.68 51.08
CA LYS A 336 8.26 -5.70 51.20
C LYS A 336 8.99 -5.41 49.89
N SER A 337 8.73 -6.20 48.85
CA SER A 337 9.37 -6.08 47.54
C SER A 337 8.38 -5.86 46.39
N LEU A 338 7.18 -5.31 46.67
CA LEU A 338 6.18 -5.04 45.63
C LEU A 338 6.64 -4.02 44.57
N ASP A 339 7.71 -3.28 44.85
CA ASP A 339 8.45 -2.41 43.93
C ASP A 339 9.37 -3.17 42.96
N SER A 340 9.37 -4.50 43.01
CA SER A 340 10.08 -5.38 42.08
C SER A 340 9.16 -6.44 41.45
N LEU A 341 9.33 -6.68 40.15
CA LEU A 341 8.62 -7.74 39.41
C LEU A 341 8.95 -9.16 39.91
N ASP A 342 10.04 -9.33 40.67
CA ASP A 342 10.40 -10.60 41.30
C ASP A 342 9.44 -11.01 42.44
N ALA A 343 8.71 -10.04 43.02
CA ALA A 343 7.71 -10.31 44.05
C ALA A 343 6.40 -10.88 43.50
N TYR A 344 6.18 -10.83 42.19
CA TYR A 344 4.93 -11.29 41.56
C TYR A 344 5.09 -12.70 41.01
N ALA A 345 4.05 -13.53 41.05
CA ALA A 345 3.95 -14.75 40.26
C ALA A 345 3.49 -14.44 38.83
N VAL A 346 3.84 -15.29 37.86
CA VAL A 346 3.57 -15.04 36.43
C VAL A 346 2.94 -16.28 35.79
N THR A 347 1.92 -16.08 34.96
CA THR A 347 1.23 -17.12 34.18
C THR A 347 1.22 -16.79 32.69
N LEU A 348 0.99 -17.80 31.83
CA LEU A 348 0.68 -17.63 30.41
C LEU A 348 -0.84 -17.66 30.13
N GLU A 349 -1.66 -17.90 31.16
CA GLU A 349 -3.12 -17.82 31.10
C GLU A 349 -3.56 -16.37 31.30
N GLY A 350 -3.21 -15.53 30.34
CA GLY A 350 -3.52 -14.10 30.36
C GLY A 350 -2.97 -13.41 29.12
N ASP A 351 -3.38 -12.15 28.97
CA ASP A 351 -3.09 -11.30 27.81
C ASP A 351 -1.90 -10.34 28.04
N GLY A 352 -1.14 -10.55 29.12
CA GLY A 352 0.00 -9.73 29.53
C GLY A 352 -0.35 -8.70 30.59
N ARG A 353 -1.65 -8.43 30.83
CA ARG A 353 -2.12 -7.53 31.89
C ARG A 353 -3.17 -8.21 32.77
N VAL A 354 -4.13 -8.91 32.17
CA VAL A 354 -5.26 -9.51 32.88
C VAL A 354 -5.12 -11.03 32.90
N PRO A 355 -4.86 -11.64 34.06
CA PRO A 355 -4.87 -13.09 34.16
C PRO A 355 -6.31 -13.60 34.01
N HIS A 356 -6.48 -14.74 33.36
CA HIS A 356 -7.78 -15.37 33.13
C HIS A 356 -8.60 -15.55 34.41
N ALA A 357 -7.92 -15.84 35.53
CA ALA A 357 -8.54 -15.98 36.84
C ALA A 357 -9.26 -14.71 37.32
N LEU A 358 -8.80 -13.51 36.91
CA LEU A 358 -9.43 -12.24 37.26
C LEU A 358 -10.26 -11.65 36.11
N GLY A 359 -10.07 -12.13 34.88
CA GLY A 359 -10.83 -11.67 33.71
C GLY A 359 -12.17 -12.39 33.51
N LYS A 360 -12.26 -13.68 33.81
CA LYS A 360 -13.45 -14.50 33.53
C LYS A 360 -14.60 -14.19 34.51
N LEU A 361 -15.82 -14.10 34.00
CA LEU A 361 -17.04 -13.99 34.79
C LEU A 361 -17.79 -15.32 34.81
N LYS A 362 -18.34 -15.68 35.97
CA LYS A 362 -19.12 -16.92 36.13
C LYS A 362 -20.34 -16.93 35.20
N GLY A 363 -20.43 -17.95 34.35
CA GLY A 363 -21.55 -18.16 33.43
C GLY A 363 -21.51 -17.34 32.14
N VAL A 364 -20.57 -16.39 31.98
CA VAL A 364 -20.44 -15.58 30.76
C VAL A 364 -19.63 -16.36 29.71
N PRO A 365 -20.13 -16.51 28.47
CA PRO A 365 -19.37 -17.11 27.37
C PRO A 365 -18.00 -16.45 27.17
N THR A 366 -16.95 -17.28 27.12
CA THR A 366 -15.57 -16.82 26.97
C THR A 366 -14.94 -17.40 25.71
N TYR A 367 -14.41 -16.53 24.86
CA TYR A 367 -13.66 -16.86 23.65
C TYR A 367 -12.18 -16.53 23.86
N TYR A 368 -11.29 -17.28 23.21
CA TYR A 368 -9.84 -17.15 23.39
C TYR A 368 -9.13 -16.74 22.10
N VAL A 369 -8.13 -15.87 22.21
CA VAL A 369 -7.28 -15.44 21.09
C VAL A 369 -5.81 -15.31 21.56
N ASP A 370 -4.83 -15.78 20.77
CA ASP A 370 -3.41 -15.62 21.12
C ASP A 370 -3.01 -14.18 20.79
N GLU A 371 -3.29 -13.26 21.71
CA GLU A 371 -3.05 -11.85 21.50
C GLU A 371 -2.67 -11.13 22.80
N LEU A 372 -1.87 -10.07 22.66
CA LEU A 372 -1.56 -9.13 23.75
C LEU A 372 -2.76 -8.23 24.04
N HIS A 373 -2.94 -7.88 25.32
CA HIS A 373 -4.02 -7.03 25.84
C HIS A 373 -4.35 -5.83 24.94
N GLY A 374 -3.35 -4.97 24.66
CA GLY A 374 -3.54 -3.74 23.89
C GLY A 374 -3.87 -3.94 22.41
N ASP A 375 -3.54 -5.11 21.84
CA ASP A 375 -3.73 -5.39 20.42
C ASP A 375 -5.09 -6.05 20.12
N LEU A 376 -5.83 -6.47 21.14
CA LEU A 376 -7.18 -7.05 21.03
C LEU A 376 -8.15 -6.21 20.17
N PRO A 377 -8.22 -4.86 20.29
CA PRO A 377 -9.10 -4.03 19.45
C PRO A 377 -8.66 -3.92 17.98
N SER A 378 -7.48 -4.41 17.61
CA SER A 378 -6.98 -4.40 16.23
C SER A 378 -6.73 -5.80 15.65
N ASN A 379 -6.95 -6.86 16.45
CA ASN A 379 -6.74 -8.22 16.03
C ASN A 379 -7.79 -8.63 14.98
N GLN A 380 -7.35 -9.12 13.82
CA GLN A 380 -8.23 -9.39 12.69
C GLN A 380 -9.25 -10.50 12.96
N GLN A 381 -8.91 -11.51 13.78
CA GLN A 381 -9.87 -12.55 14.17
C GLN A 381 -10.95 -11.99 15.10
N VAL A 382 -10.54 -11.15 16.07
CA VAL A 382 -11.49 -10.43 16.93
C VAL A 382 -12.41 -9.58 16.07
N LEU A 383 -11.88 -8.69 15.23
CA LEU A 383 -12.66 -7.83 14.34
C LEU A 383 -13.66 -8.61 13.47
N ALA A 384 -13.21 -9.71 12.86
CA ALA A 384 -14.06 -10.55 12.02
C ALA A 384 -15.15 -11.30 12.80
N SER A 385 -14.94 -11.56 14.10
CA SER A 385 -15.92 -12.23 14.97
C SER A 385 -16.98 -11.29 15.55
N LEU A 386 -16.69 -9.99 15.66
CA LEU A 386 -17.58 -9.03 16.34
C LEU A 386 -18.97 -8.98 15.71
N GLU A 387 -19.08 -9.10 14.39
CA GLU A 387 -20.38 -9.08 13.72
C GLU A 387 -21.28 -10.24 14.18
N GLU A 388 -20.77 -11.48 14.15
CA GLU A 388 -21.51 -12.68 14.58
C GLU A 388 -21.84 -12.62 16.08
N LEU A 389 -20.88 -12.17 16.90
CA LEU A 389 -21.08 -12.01 18.35
C LEU A 389 -22.15 -10.96 18.67
N LEU A 390 -22.17 -9.84 17.95
CA LEU A 390 -23.15 -8.78 18.15
C LEU A 390 -24.54 -9.17 17.65
N GLN A 391 -24.67 -9.94 16.56
CA GLN A 391 -25.96 -10.34 15.99
C GLN A 391 -26.55 -11.59 16.65
N HIS A 392 -25.73 -12.62 16.88
CA HIS A 392 -26.17 -13.95 17.31
C HIS A 392 -25.73 -14.29 18.72
N GLY A 393 -24.69 -13.65 19.24
CA GLY A 393 -24.10 -13.96 20.54
C GLY A 393 -23.11 -15.12 20.52
N VAL A 394 -22.89 -15.71 19.34
CA VAL A 394 -22.01 -16.88 19.13
C VAL A 394 -21.18 -16.70 17.86
N THR A 395 -19.99 -17.30 17.82
CA THR A 395 -19.12 -17.34 16.66
C THR A 395 -18.28 -18.61 16.69
N ASP A 396 -18.00 -19.17 15.51
CA ASP A 396 -17.07 -20.31 15.36
C ASP A 396 -15.65 -19.85 14.99
N ARG A 397 -15.43 -18.53 14.83
CA ARG A 397 -14.13 -17.95 14.45
C ARG A 397 -13.12 -17.92 15.59
N LEU A 398 -13.61 -17.92 16.83
CA LEU A 398 -12.78 -17.95 18.03
C LEU A 398 -13.11 -19.21 18.84
N PRO A 399 -12.10 -19.90 19.39
CA PRO A 399 -12.34 -21.06 20.23
C PRO A 399 -12.93 -20.65 21.59
N MET A 400 -13.90 -21.43 22.09
CA MET A 400 -14.44 -21.31 23.46
C MET A 400 -13.66 -22.13 24.50
N SER A 401 -12.66 -22.89 24.06
CA SER A 401 -11.74 -23.61 24.93
C SER A 401 -10.32 -23.11 24.69
N MET A 402 -9.57 -22.90 25.78
CA MET A 402 -8.16 -22.52 25.65
C MET A 402 -7.39 -23.72 25.07
N PRO A 403 -6.54 -23.52 24.05
CA PRO A 403 -5.68 -24.59 23.55
C PRO A 403 -4.86 -25.22 24.67
N ALA A 404 -4.70 -26.55 24.64
CA ALA A 404 -4.00 -27.28 25.69
C ALA A 404 -2.53 -26.81 25.78
N GLN A 405 -2.19 -26.05 26.83
CA GLN A 405 -0.80 -25.75 27.15
C GLN A 405 -0.15 -27.01 27.74
N SER A 406 0.94 -27.45 27.14
CA SER A 406 1.65 -28.70 27.45
C SER A 406 2.36 -28.73 28.81
N ALA A 407 2.33 -27.64 29.59
CA ALA A 407 2.92 -27.57 30.93
C ALA A 407 1.89 -27.14 31.99
N ARG A 408 1.75 -27.91 33.07
CA ARG A 408 1.02 -27.53 34.30
C ARG A 408 2.01 -27.48 35.48
N GLY A 409 1.71 -26.67 36.49
CA GLY A 409 2.50 -26.58 37.72
C GLY A 409 3.81 -25.78 37.57
N PRO A 410 4.87 -26.07 38.36
CA PRO A 410 6.10 -25.25 38.44
C PRO A 410 6.82 -25.04 37.10
N ALA A 411 6.69 -25.97 36.16
CA ALA A 411 7.26 -25.85 34.81
C ALA A 411 6.60 -24.73 34.00
N ALA A 412 5.28 -24.53 34.17
CA ALA A 412 4.54 -23.45 33.50
C ALA A 412 4.95 -22.07 34.01
N GLU A 413 5.10 -21.92 35.33
CA GLU A 413 5.58 -20.66 35.94
C GLU A 413 7.00 -20.34 35.49
N LYS A 414 7.90 -21.34 35.42
CA LYS A 414 9.27 -21.15 34.90
C LYS A 414 9.27 -20.67 33.44
N ARG A 415 8.40 -21.25 32.59
CA ARG A 415 8.24 -20.82 31.20
C ARG A 415 7.69 -19.40 31.10
N ALA A 416 6.66 -19.08 31.89
CA ALA A 416 6.08 -17.75 31.95
C ALA A 416 7.10 -16.70 32.42
N ARG A 417 7.92 -17.02 33.42
CA ARG A 417 9.02 -16.16 33.88
C ARG A 417 10.08 -15.94 32.81
N ALA A 418 10.48 -17.00 32.10
CA ALA A 418 11.44 -16.87 31.01
C ALA A 418 10.88 -15.96 29.90
N ALA A 419 9.60 -16.08 29.56
CA ALA A 419 8.94 -15.18 28.62
C ALA A 419 8.91 -13.73 29.12
N LEU A 420 8.60 -13.49 30.41
CA LEU A 420 8.65 -12.17 31.01
C LEU A 420 10.05 -11.55 30.91
N ASN A 421 11.11 -12.31 31.19
CA ASN A 421 12.49 -11.81 31.10
C ASN A 421 12.87 -11.42 29.67
N VAL A 422 12.36 -12.12 28.66
CA VAL A 422 12.54 -11.74 27.24
C VAL A 422 11.83 -10.42 26.94
N GLU A 423 10.62 -10.22 27.47
CA GLU A 423 9.92 -8.93 27.31
C GLU A 423 10.65 -7.78 28.00
N LEU A 424 11.14 -7.99 29.22
CA LEU A 424 11.93 -7.00 29.95
C LEU A 424 13.21 -6.61 29.19
N GLY A 425 13.85 -7.56 28.50
CA GLY A 425 14.98 -7.27 27.62
C GLY A 425 14.63 -6.33 26.46
N ARG A 426 13.47 -6.51 25.84
CA ARG A 426 12.98 -5.61 24.76
C ARG A 426 12.58 -4.24 25.30
N ASP A 427 12.01 -4.20 26.50
CA ASP A 427 11.63 -2.93 27.14
C ASP A 427 12.87 -2.09 27.49
N ALA A 428 13.98 -2.72 27.87
CA ALA A 428 15.26 -2.03 28.07
C ALA A 428 15.79 -1.38 26.77
N ASP A 429 15.61 -2.03 25.61
CA ASP A 429 15.96 -1.43 24.31
C ASP A 429 15.09 -0.20 24.00
N ASP A 430 13.79 -0.26 24.30
CA ASP A 430 12.87 0.88 24.15
C ASP A 430 13.25 2.02 25.10
N GLU A 431 13.58 1.73 26.36
CA GLU A 431 14.06 2.72 27.35
C GLU A 431 15.34 3.41 26.87
N ALA A 432 16.32 2.65 26.35
CA ALA A 432 17.55 3.22 25.80
C ALA A 432 17.29 4.16 24.61
N ARG A 433 16.32 3.83 23.75
CA ARG A 433 15.90 4.69 22.63
C ARG A 433 15.21 5.96 23.11
N ILE A 434 14.36 5.85 24.13
CA ILE A 434 13.69 7.01 24.75
C ILE A 434 14.75 7.93 25.36
N ASP A 435 15.72 7.41 26.11
CA ASP A 435 16.83 8.19 26.69
C ASP A 435 17.63 8.90 25.59
N GLN A 436 17.96 8.21 24.49
CA GLN A 436 18.65 8.82 23.36
C GLN A 436 17.84 9.94 22.69
N PHE A 437 16.52 9.78 22.58
CA PHE A 437 15.64 10.83 22.08
C PHE A 437 15.58 12.04 23.01
N VAL A 438 15.42 11.81 24.32
CA VAL A 438 15.40 12.85 25.36
C VAL A 438 16.67 13.68 25.32
N ARG A 439 17.85 13.03 25.30
CA ARG A 439 19.16 13.70 25.22
C ARG A 439 19.29 14.55 23.97
N ARG A 440 18.88 14.04 22.81
CA ARG A 440 18.91 14.81 21.55
C ARG A 440 18.01 16.04 21.60
N MET A 441 16.81 15.92 22.18
CA MET A 441 15.90 17.06 22.33
C MET A 441 16.41 18.09 23.34
N GLN A 442 17.11 17.67 24.39
CA GLN A 442 17.80 18.59 25.31
C GLN A 442 18.90 19.38 24.57
N THR A 443 19.69 18.75 23.69
CA THR A 443 20.74 19.44 22.91
C THR A 443 20.19 20.39 21.83
N ARG A 444 18.98 20.14 21.30
CA ARG A 444 18.34 21.02 20.30
C ARG A 444 17.72 22.28 20.91
N ARG A 445 17.53 22.32 22.23
CA ARG A 445 16.81 23.40 22.92
C ARG A 445 17.54 24.74 22.91
N ASP A 446 18.82 24.74 22.53
CA ASP A 446 19.64 25.95 22.36
C ASP A 446 19.53 26.58 20.95
N GLY A 447 18.72 26.01 20.05
CA GLY A 447 18.49 26.51 18.68
C GLY A 447 17.01 26.77 18.37
N ALA A 448 16.74 27.90 17.72
CA ALA A 448 15.42 28.53 17.54
C ALA A 448 14.27 27.68 16.98
N ALA A 449 13.05 28.14 17.31
CA ALA A 449 11.75 27.61 16.93
C ALA A 449 11.59 27.40 15.41
N THR A 450 11.33 26.15 15.02
CA THR A 450 10.83 25.77 13.70
C THR A 450 9.39 25.28 13.82
N THR A 451 8.64 25.43 12.73
CA THR A 451 7.21 25.13 12.56
C THR A 451 6.82 23.79 13.21
N PRO A 452 5.67 23.69 13.90
CA PRO A 452 5.27 22.47 14.60
C PRO A 452 5.01 21.33 13.59
N ARG A 453 5.97 20.43 13.44
CA ARG A 453 5.87 19.20 12.64
C ARG A 453 5.82 17.99 13.55
N VAL A 454 4.98 17.03 13.20
CA VAL A 454 4.92 15.72 13.83
C VAL A 454 6.17 14.95 13.41
N LEU A 455 7.09 14.76 14.35
CA LEU A 455 8.32 14.01 14.13
C LEU A 455 8.02 12.51 14.21
N ALA A 456 8.46 11.74 13.23
CA ALA A 456 8.34 10.27 13.26
C ALA A 456 8.98 9.66 14.52
N GLU A 457 10.05 10.26 15.03
CA GLU A 457 10.67 9.87 16.30
C GLU A 457 9.79 10.18 17.52
N GLU A 458 9.12 11.34 17.55
CA GLU A 458 8.15 11.68 18.59
C GLU A 458 7.02 10.64 18.62
N GLN A 459 6.49 10.27 17.44
CA GLN A 459 5.45 9.25 17.34
C GLN A 459 5.92 7.86 17.78
N ARG A 460 7.20 7.50 17.56
CA ARG A 460 7.75 6.24 18.08
C ARG A 460 7.81 6.22 19.61
N VAL A 461 8.21 7.33 20.24
CA VAL A 461 8.22 7.46 21.71
C VAL A 461 6.79 7.44 22.26
N ALA A 462 5.89 8.17 21.61
CA ALA A 462 4.46 8.20 21.90
C ALA A 462 3.87 6.78 21.91
N GLN A 463 4.17 6.02 20.86
CA GLN A 463 3.81 4.60 20.77
C GLN A 463 4.49 3.79 21.86
N ALA A 464 5.78 3.97 22.14
CA ALA A 464 6.49 3.22 23.18
C ALA A 464 5.90 3.38 24.60
N ILE A 465 5.39 4.57 24.92
CA ILE A 465 4.69 4.86 26.19
C ILE A 465 3.31 4.20 26.18
N THR A 466 2.52 4.43 25.14
CA THR A 466 1.17 3.83 25.06
C THR A 466 1.21 2.32 24.89
N ARG A 467 2.33 1.74 24.44
CA ARG A 467 2.50 0.30 24.28
C ARG A 467 2.24 -0.45 25.58
N GLY A 468 2.72 0.11 26.69
CA GLY A 468 2.50 -0.48 28.01
C GLY A 468 1.02 -0.78 28.24
N PHE A 469 0.16 0.22 28.12
CA PHE A 469 -1.26 0.08 28.46
C PHE A 469 -2.17 -0.32 27.30
N LEU A 470 -1.77 -0.10 26.04
CA LEU A 470 -2.68 -0.05 24.89
C LEU A 470 -2.19 -0.66 23.56
N ARG A 471 -0.91 -1.05 23.37
CA ARG A 471 -0.46 -1.62 22.06
C ARG A 471 0.90 -2.36 22.09
N SER A 472 1.22 -3.20 21.12
CA SER A 472 2.63 -3.51 20.72
C SER A 472 2.87 -3.09 19.27
N PRO A 473 4.10 -2.81 18.80
CA PRO A 473 4.36 -2.65 17.38
C PRO A 473 4.36 -4.04 16.76
N SER A 474 3.18 -4.51 16.37
CA SER A 474 3.01 -5.68 15.53
C SER A 474 3.55 -5.49 14.10
N ASP A 475 4.06 -4.30 13.75
CA ASP A 475 4.61 -4.04 12.41
C ASP A 475 5.96 -4.73 12.14
N GLU A 476 6.66 -5.27 13.16
CA GLU A 476 7.79 -6.22 12.99
C GLU A 476 7.38 -7.70 13.20
N ARG A 477 6.13 -7.96 13.61
CA ARG A 477 5.57 -9.30 13.83
C ARG A 477 4.49 -9.70 12.82
N ALA A 478 4.09 -8.80 11.93
CA ALA A 478 3.20 -9.08 10.81
C ALA A 478 3.86 -9.94 9.70
N SER A 479 5.09 -10.40 9.91
CA SER A 479 5.72 -11.51 9.17
C SER A 479 5.70 -12.84 9.93
N SER A 480 4.99 -12.94 11.07
CA SER A 480 4.83 -14.19 11.81
C SER A 480 3.53 -14.18 12.63
N GLY A 481 2.45 -14.75 12.08
CA GLY A 481 1.24 -15.02 12.84
C GLY A 481 -0.04 -14.38 12.32
N ALA A 482 -0.35 -14.56 11.03
CA ALA A 482 -1.73 -14.64 10.60
C ALA A 482 -2.15 -16.11 10.68
N THR A 483 -2.65 -16.56 11.84
CA THR A 483 -3.39 -17.82 11.89
C THR A 483 -4.73 -17.58 11.19
N ALA A 484 -4.77 -17.86 9.89
CA ALA A 484 -5.99 -18.39 9.29
C ALA A 484 -6.44 -19.58 10.16
N GLY A 485 -7.74 -19.72 10.39
CA GLY A 485 -8.28 -20.72 11.29
C GLY A 485 -7.61 -22.09 11.10
N SER A 486 -6.99 -22.58 12.17
CA SER A 486 -6.58 -23.97 12.25
C SER A 486 -7.86 -24.82 12.38
N ILE A 487 -8.45 -25.11 11.24
CA ILE A 487 -8.99 -26.45 11.02
C ILE A 487 -7.83 -27.38 11.37
N PRO A 488 -8.00 -28.46 12.16
CA PRO A 488 -6.89 -29.36 12.48
C PRO A 488 -6.25 -29.80 11.16
N THR A 489 -5.05 -29.28 10.91
CA THR A 489 -4.27 -29.63 9.74
C THR A 489 -3.35 -30.73 10.21
N ASP A 490 -3.71 -31.98 9.91
CA ASP A 490 -2.75 -33.08 9.77
C ASP A 490 -1.83 -32.79 8.55
N GLY A 491 -1.27 -31.57 8.49
CA GLY A 491 -0.49 -31.05 7.38
C GLY A 491 0.98 -31.32 7.62
N ILE A 492 1.60 -32.03 6.70
CA ILE A 492 3.04 -32.28 6.70
C ILE A 492 3.79 -30.94 6.60
N PRO A 493 4.82 -30.70 7.43
CA PRO A 493 5.61 -29.48 7.35
C PRO A 493 6.32 -29.36 5.99
N VAL A 494 6.11 -28.23 5.30
CA VAL A 494 6.73 -27.93 4.01
C VAL A 494 8.05 -27.20 4.22
N ARG A 495 9.16 -27.77 3.76
CA ARG A 495 10.47 -27.10 3.74
C ARG A 495 10.86 -26.73 2.32
N ILE A 496 11.28 -25.48 2.13
CA ILE A 496 11.79 -24.97 0.86
C ILE A 496 13.25 -24.55 1.05
N GLU A 497 14.13 -25.16 0.28
CA GLU A 497 15.53 -24.78 0.22
C GLU A 497 15.72 -23.53 -0.65
N VAL A 498 16.45 -22.53 -0.15
CA VAL A 498 16.81 -21.34 -0.92
C VAL A 498 18.31 -21.32 -1.18
N ARG A 499 18.70 -21.14 -2.44
CA ARG A 499 20.09 -20.97 -2.86
C ARG A 499 20.30 -19.65 -3.58
N LEU A 500 21.55 -19.19 -3.62
CA LEU A 500 21.98 -18.03 -4.40
C LEU A 500 23.15 -18.41 -5.29
N VAL A 501 22.98 -18.26 -6.61
CA VAL A 501 23.98 -18.57 -7.63
C VAL A 501 24.40 -17.30 -8.37
N HIS A 502 25.72 -17.10 -8.46
CA HIS A 502 26.29 -16.02 -9.26
C HIS A 502 26.54 -16.50 -10.70
N ALA A 503 25.53 -16.36 -11.57
CA ALA A 503 25.53 -16.81 -12.97
C ALA A 503 24.49 -16.03 -13.81
N ALA A 504 24.40 -16.33 -15.10
CA ALA A 504 23.40 -15.77 -15.99
C ALA A 504 22.15 -16.67 -16.02
N ILE A 505 20.95 -16.10 -15.92
CA ILE A 505 19.68 -16.83 -15.74
C ILE A 505 19.40 -17.83 -16.88
N GLU A 506 19.89 -17.53 -18.08
CA GLU A 506 19.75 -18.35 -19.27
C GLU A 506 20.65 -19.59 -19.28
N ASN A 507 21.74 -19.61 -18.50
CA ASN A 507 22.73 -20.68 -18.51
C ASN A 507 22.59 -21.61 -17.28
N THR A 508 21.47 -22.33 -17.22
CA THR A 508 21.17 -23.28 -16.13
C THR A 508 22.20 -24.41 -15.97
N ALA A 509 22.91 -24.80 -17.02
CA ALA A 509 23.95 -25.83 -16.97
C ALA A 509 25.16 -25.42 -16.10
N SER A 510 25.34 -24.11 -15.87
CA SER A 510 26.41 -23.59 -15.01
C SER A 510 26.10 -23.65 -13.51
N TYR A 511 24.88 -24.04 -13.14
CA TYR A 511 24.45 -24.08 -11.74
C TYR A 511 24.81 -25.42 -11.11
N ASP A 512 25.40 -25.39 -9.92
CA ASP A 512 25.66 -26.61 -9.15
C ASP A 512 24.35 -27.15 -8.56
N THR A 513 23.66 -27.97 -9.36
CA THR A 513 22.30 -28.47 -9.10
C THR A 513 22.18 -29.97 -9.38
N SER A 514 23.30 -30.69 -9.26
CA SER A 514 23.39 -32.14 -9.54
C SER A 514 22.48 -33.00 -8.66
N ASP A 515 22.09 -32.48 -7.50
CA ASP A 515 21.21 -33.10 -6.51
C ASP A 515 19.72 -32.90 -6.80
N LEU A 516 19.34 -31.75 -7.36
CA LEU A 516 17.97 -31.48 -7.82
C LEU A 516 18.03 -30.52 -9.03
N PRO A 517 17.82 -31.01 -10.27
CA PRO A 517 17.97 -30.18 -11.46
C PRO A 517 16.90 -29.09 -11.53
N VAL A 518 17.24 -27.93 -12.11
CA VAL A 518 16.26 -26.86 -12.35
C VAL A 518 15.22 -27.33 -13.37
N ASP A 519 13.95 -27.33 -12.95
CA ASP A 519 12.80 -27.72 -13.77
C ASP A 519 11.79 -26.57 -14.01
N ALA A 520 12.04 -25.39 -13.42
CA ALA A 520 11.37 -24.14 -13.73
C ALA A 520 12.33 -22.94 -13.73
N ILE A 521 12.14 -21.98 -14.65
CA ILE A 521 12.85 -20.70 -14.69
C ILE A 521 11.81 -19.58 -14.62
N ALA A 522 12.01 -18.53 -13.82
CA ALA A 522 11.12 -17.36 -13.81
C ALA A 522 11.83 -16.01 -13.99
N VAL A 523 11.16 -15.12 -14.72
CA VAL A 523 11.51 -13.71 -14.92
C VAL A 523 10.25 -12.84 -14.82
N GLY A 524 10.39 -11.56 -14.48
CA GLY A 524 9.26 -10.63 -14.35
C GLY A 524 9.00 -9.85 -15.64
N HIS A 525 7.73 -9.57 -15.94
CA HIS A 525 7.30 -8.82 -17.12
C HIS A 525 6.29 -7.73 -16.73
N TYR A 526 6.50 -6.52 -17.24
CA TYR A 526 5.59 -5.40 -17.02
C TYR A 526 4.63 -5.21 -18.19
N LEU A 527 3.43 -4.71 -17.89
CA LEU A 527 2.40 -4.44 -18.88
C LEU A 527 2.90 -3.50 -19.98
N GLY A 528 2.87 -4.00 -21.23
CA GLY A 528 3.21 -3.24 -22.43
C GLY A 528 4.70 -2.98 -22.63
N VAL A 529 5.60 -3.64 -21.88
CA VAL A 529 7.05 -3.47 -21.98
C VAL A 529 7.65 -4.61 -22.81
N LYS A 530 8.54 -4.33 -23.77
CA LYS A 530 9.26 -5.40 -24.50
C LYS A 530 10.23 -6.12 -23.55
N PRO A 531 10.45 -7.43 -23.71
CA PRO A 531 11.45 -8.16 -22.94
C PRO A 531 12.83 -7.49 -22.96
N VAL A 532 13.40 -7.25 -21.78
CA VAL A 532 14.72 -6.63 -21.59
C VAL A 532 15.49 -7.33 -20.47
N ASN A 533 16.80 -7.07 -20.36
CA ASN A 533 17.67 -7.63 -19.33
C ASN A 533 17.56 -9.17 -19.26
N SER A 534 17.27 -9.72 -18.09
CA SER A 534 17.12 -11.16 -17.84
C SER A 534 16.01 -11.81 -18.66
N GLU A 535 14.91 -11.10 -18.91
CA GLU A 535 13.82 -11.60 -19.76
C GLU A 535 14.28 -11.69 -21.22
N GLY A 536 14.94 -10.64 -21.73
CA GLY A 536 15.49 -10.63 -23.09
C GLY A 536 16.63 -11.63 -23.30
N ALA A 537 17.41 -11.93 -22.26
CA ALA A 537 18.46 -12.95 -22.30
C ALA A 537 17.87 -14.37 -22.44
N ILE A 538 16.80 -14.66 -21.68
CA ILE A 538 16.04 -15.91 -21.84
C ILE A 538 15.41 -15.99 -23.23
N ASP A 539 14.80 -14.90 -23.69
CA ASP A 539 14.13 -14.82 -24.99
C ASP A 539 15.09 -15.14 -26.15
N ARG A 540 16.29 -14.55 -26.13
CA ARG A 540 17.35 -14.85 -27.09
C ARG A 540 17.72 -16.33 -27.05
N ALA A 541 18.02 -16.86 -25.88
CA ALA A 541 18.51 -18.23 -25.74
C ALA A 541 17.48 -19.28 -26.20
N ILE A 542 16.19 -19.06 -25.95
CA ILE A 542 15.16 -19.98 -26.43
C ILE A 542 14.85 -19.80 -27.92
N SER A 543 14.97 -18.58 -28.44
CA SER A 543 14.76 -18.31 -29.87
C SER A 543 15.86 -18.93 -30.71
N GLU A 544 17.11 -18.88 -30.24
CA GLU A 544 18.26 -19.55 -30.86
C GLU A 544 18.08 -21.08 -30.88
N ALA A 545 17.55 -21.67 -29.81
CA ALA A 545 17.29 -23.11 -29.73
C ALA A 545 16.14 -23.60 -30.65
N LEU A 546 15.23 -22.70 -31.04
CA LEU A 546 14.09 -23.00 -31.91
C LEU A 546 14.37 -22.72 -33.40
N ALA A 547 15.51 -22.10 -33.75
CA ALA A 547 15.84 -21.77 -35.12
C ALA A 547 16.17 -23.02 -35.95
N VAL A 548 15.48 -23.22 -37.07
CA VAL A 548 15.51 -24.48 -37.85
C VAL A 548 16.77 -24.61 -38.75
N ASP A 549 17.51 -23.53 -39.03
CA ASP A 549 18.64 -23.56 -39.99
C ASP A 549 19.92 -22.83 -39.53
N GLY A 550 20.05 -22.50 -38.24
CA GLY A 550 21.28 -21.87 -37.70
C GLY A 550 21.54 -20.41 -38.12
N GLU A 551 20.72 -19.82 -39.00
CA GLU A 551 20.71 -18.38 -39.27
C GLU A 551 19.87 -17.63 -38.22
N SER A 552 20.51 -17.24 -37.12
CA SER A 552 19.99 -16.21 -36.23
C SER A 552 20.29 -14.85 -36.86
N ASP A 553 19.28 -14.16 -37.39
CA ASP A 553 19.43 -12.87 -38.07
C ASP A 553 19.80 -11.71 -37.11
N GLY A 554 20.16 -12.02 -35.84
CA GLY A 554 20.51 -11.05 -34.79
C GLY A 554 19.40 -10.06 -34.42
N ASN A 555 18.26 -10.11 -35.10
CA ASN A 555 17.17 -9.17 -34.95
C ASN A 555 16.29 -9.55 -33.76
N SER A 556 16.37 -8.75 -32.69
CA SER A 556 15.62 -8.97 -31.45
C SER A 556 14.09 -8.94 -31.63
N ASP A 557 13.58 -8.32 -32.70
CA ASP A 557 12.15 -8.30 -32.98
C ASP A 557 11.61 -9.67 -33.44
N LEU A 558 12.49 -10.64 -33.74
CA LEU A 558 12.13 -12.01 -34.10
C LEU A 558 12.16 -12.98 -32.91
N PHE A 559 12.55 -12.54 -31.71
CA PHE A 559 12.59 -13.42 -30.54
C PHE A 559 11.19 -13.79 -30.03
N ILE A 560 11.01 -15.02 -29.56
CA ILE A 560 9.70 -15.64 -29.35
C ILE A 560 8.87 -15.02 -28.20
N ILE A 561 9.49 -14.68 -27.05
CA ILE A 561 8.84 -13.97 -25.94
C ILE A 561 8.53 -12.54 -26.38
N THR A 562 9.44 -11.90 -27.11
CA THR A 562 9.22 -10.59 -27.71
C THR A 562 8.03 -10.63 -28.67
N GLN A 563 7.90 -11.67 -29.49
CA GLN A 563 6.74 -11.89 -30.35
C GLN A 563 5.48 -12.19 -29.55
N TYR A 564 5.53 -12.95 -28.46
CA TYR A 564 4.36 -13.20 -27.60
C TYR A 564 3.88 -11.93 -26.89
N ALA A 565 4.79 -11.10 -26.39
CA ALA A 565 4.48 -9.80 -25.81
C ALA A 565 3.93 -8.83 -26.87
N GLN A 566 4.58 -8.77 -28.04
CA GLN A 566 4.10 -7.98 -29.17
C GLN A 566 2.74 -8.47 -29.66
N ARG A 567 2.44 -9.77 -29.64
CA ARG A 567 1.13 -10.32 -30.01
C ARG A 567 0.10 -10.27 -28.88
N GLY A 568 0.39 -9.56 -27.78
CA GLY A 568 -0.49 -9.41 -26.61
C GLY A 568 -0.90 -10.73 -25.94
N ILE A 569 -0.14 -11.80 -26.19
CA ILE A 569 -0.31 -13.12 -25.56
C ILE A 569 0.28 -13.07 -24.15
N ILE A 570 1.48 -12.48 -24.02
CA ILE A 570 2.03 -12.10 -22.72
C ILE A 570 1.63 -10.65 -22.47
N ARG A 571 0.75 -10.44 -21.48
CA ARG A 571 0.28 -9.11 -21.11
C ARG A 571 1.08 -8.50 -19.97
N GLY A 572 1.49 -9.29 -18.98
CA GLY A 572 2.14 -8.77 -17.77
C GLY A 572 1.16 -8.22 -16.73
N GLU A 573 -0.09 -8.67 -16.73
CA GLU A 573 -1.06 -8.32 -15.67
C GLU A 573 -0.58 -8.84 -14.31
N LEU A 574 -0.87 -8.08 -13.25
CA LEU A 574 -0.34 -8.37 -11.93
C LEU A 574 -0.77 -9.75 -11.44
N GLY A 575 0.19 -10.58 -11.03
CA GLY A 575 -0.08 -11.91 -10.49
C GLY A 575 -0.48 -12.95 -11.52
N GLN A 576 -0.38 -12.65 -12.82
CA GLN A 576 -0.67 -13.60 -13.89
C GLN A 576 0.63 -14.17 -14.47
N PRO A 577 1.06 -15.38 -14.08
CA PRO A 577 2.19 -16.05 -14.71
C PRO A 577 1.80 -16.66 -16.05
N PHE A 578 2.66 -16.51 -17.06
CA PHE A 578 2.54 -17.16 -18.36
C PHE A 578 3.63 -18.23 -18.53
N PHE A 579 3.28 -19.43 -18.97
CA PHE A 579 4.19 -20.58 -19.02
C PHE A 579 4.53 -21.02 -20.45
N LEU A 580 5.81 -21.29 -20.69
CA LEU A 580 6.35 -21.84 -21.93
C LEU A 580 7.19 -23.09 -21.64
N PRO A 581 7.21 -24.11 -22.51
CA PRO A 581 8.22 -25.15 -22.43
C PRO A 581 9.61 -24.57 -22.76
N ASP A 582 10.65 -25.00 -22.05
CA ASP A 582 12.03 -24.65 -22.40
C ASP A 582 12.53 -25.57 -23.53
N PRO A 583 12.71 -25.06 -24.76
CA PRO A 583 13.17 -25.87 -25.90
C PRO A 583 14.61 -26.35 -25.74
N ARG A 584 15.37 -25.80 -24.78
CA ARG A 584 16.76 -26.19 -24.47
C ARG A 584 16.83 -27.38 -23.51
N ALA A 585 15.69 -27.90 -23.03
CA ALA A 585 15.67 -29.05 -22.14
C ALA A 585 15.86 -30.36 -22.92
N GLU A 586 16.61 -31.30 -22.33
CA GLU A 586 16.90 -32.60 -22.94
C GLU A 586 15.60 -33.41 -23.22
N PRO A 587 15.47 -34.05 -24.39
CA PRO A 587 14.33 -34.89 -24.72
C PRO A 587 14.15 -36.04 -23.70
N GLY A 588 13.02 -36.05 -22.98
CA GLY A 588 12.68 -37.11 -22.01
C GLY A 588 12.86 -36.74 -20.53
N ALA A 589 13.43 -35.57 -20.20
CA ALA A 589 13.33 -35.01 -18.85
C ALA A 589 11.90 -34.49 -18.57
N ALA A 590 11.47 -34.42 -17.30
CA ALA A 590 10.21 -33.79 -16.92
C ALA A 590 10.23 -32.30 -17.34
N GLY A 591 9.74 -32.01 -18.55
CA GLY A 591 10.12 -30.85 -19.36
C GLY A 591 10.17 -29.53 -18.58
N ARG A 592 11.31 -28.84 -18.62
CA ARG A 592 11.52 -27.59 -17.88
C ARG A 592 10.55 -26.51 -18.36
N ALA A 593 9.95 -25.79 -17.42
CA ALA A 593 9.03 -24.69 -17.72
C ALA A 593 9.72 -23.32 -17.57
N ILE A 594 9.38 -22.37 -18.44
CA ILE A 594 9.75 -20.96 -18.32
C ILE A 594 8.48 -20.20 -17.93
N ALA A 595 8.53 -19.46 -16.84
CA ALA A 595 7.45 -18.67 -16.30
C ALA A 595 7.75 -17.18 -16.44
N ILE A 596 6.84 -16.45 -17.10
CA ILE A 596 6.89 -15.00 -17.25
C ILE A 596 5.88 -14.41 -16.27
N ALA A 597 6.37 -13.86 -15.15
CA ALA A 597 5.55 -13.39 -14.05
C ALA A 597 5.10 -11.94 -14.26
N GLY A 598 3.80 -11.71 -14.38
CA GLY A 598 3.24 -10.38 -14.60
C GLY A 598 3.33 -9.47 -13.38
N LEU A 599 3.91 -8.27 -13.56
CA LEU A 599 4.15 -7.27 -12.52
C LEU A 599 3.17 -6.10 -12.56
N GLY A 600 2.19 -6.14 -13.46
CA GLY A 600 1.23 -5.08 -13.66
C GLY A 600 1.84 -3.85 -14.33
N ILE A 601 1.32 -2.68 -13.98
CA ILE A 601 1.74 -1.41 -14.58
C ILE A 601 3.13 -1.05 -14.04
N PRO A 602 4.07 -0.67 -14.92
CA PRO A 602 5.36 -0.12 -14.51
C PRO A 602 5.28 0.95 -13.43
N GLY A 603 6.13 0.86 -12.41
CA GLY A 603 6.17 1.80 -11.29
C GLY A 603 5.08 1.58 -10.23
N ARG A 604 4.18 0.59 -10.39
CA ARG A 604 3.14 0.24 -9.40
C ARG A 604 3.41 -1.08 -8.63
N CYS A 605 4.46 -1.81 -8.97
CA CYS A 605 4.77 -3.10 -8.34
C CYS A 605 5.51 -2.92 -7.00
N GLY A 606 4.77 -2.69 -5.92
CA GLY A 606 5.29 -2.64 -4.55
C GLY A 606 5.46 -4.03 -3.91
N ALA A 607 5.83 -4.05 -2.62
CA ALA A 607 6.01 -5.30 -1.88
C ALA A 607 4.73 -6.18 -1.78
N PRO A 608 3.51 -5.61 -1.62
CA PRO A 608 2.26 -6.39 -1.67
C PRO A 608 2.00 -7.01 -3.03
N GLU A 609 2.15 -6.22 -4.11
CA GLU A 609 1.96 -6.66 -5.50
C GLU A 609 2.93 -7.79 -5.85
N LEU A 610 4.20 -7.67 -5.41
CA LEU A 610 5.19 -8.73 -5.56
C LEU A 610 4.84 -9.98 -4.75
N THR A 611 4.29 -9.84 -3.54
CA THR A 611 3.86 -10.98 -2.72
C THR A 611 2.79 -11.81 -3.43
N VAL A 612 1.79 -11.15 -4.03
CA VAL A 612 0.76 -11.81 -4.85
C VAL A 612 1.38 -12.49 -6.07
N THR A 613 2.28 -11.81 -6.76
CA THR A 613 2.96 -12.37 -7.94
C THR A 613 3.74 -13.63 -7.61
N VAL A 614 4.51 -13.62 -6.52
CA VAL A 614 5.28 -14.77 -6.06
C VAL A 614 4.36 -15.90 -5.62
N ARG A 615 3.26 -15.60 -4.92
CA ARG A 615 2.26 -16.60 -4.52
C ARG A 615 1.70 -17.34 -5.72
N GLU A 616 1.16 -16.62 -6.71
CA GLU A 616 0.52 -17.23 -7.88
C GLU A 616 1.54 -17.99 -8.74
N LEU A 617 2.77 -17.48 -8.88
CA LEU A 617 3.87 -18.15 -9.57
C LEU A 617 4.23 -19.49 -8.90
N CYS A 618 4.53 -19.46 -7.60
CA CYS A 618 4.99 -20.64 -6.87
C CYS A 618 3.89 -21.69 -6.72
N TRP A 619 2.66 -21.24 -6.48
CA TRP A 619 1.49 -22.12 -6.43
C TRP A 619 1.26 -22.83 -7.77
N SER A 620 1.30 -22.09 -8.89
CA SER A 620 1.11 -22.66 -10.22
C SER A 620 2.20 -23.67 -10.60
N LEU A 621 3.46 -23.35 -10.31
CA LEU A 621 4.59 -24.25 -10.56
C LEU A 621 4.49 -25.54 -9.74
N GLY A 622 4.09 -25.45 -8.47
CA GLY A 622 3.82 -26.63 -7.64
C GLY A 622 2.75 -27.55 -8.24
N ARG A 623 1.72 -26.99 -8.89
CA ARG A 623 0.67 -27.76 -9.60
C ARG A 623 1.12 -28.38 -10.90
N MET A 624 2.12 -27.79 -11.54
CA MET A 624 2.80 -28.36 -12.70
C MET A 624 3.84 -29.42 -12.30
N ASP A 625 3.83 -29.86 -11.03
CA ASP A 625 4.76 -30.81 -10.43
C ASP A 625 6.23 -30.39 -10.59
N LYS A 626 6.48 -29.07 -10.55
CA LYS A 626 7.83 -28.51 -10.52
C LYS A 626 8.36 -28.48 -9.10
N LYS A 627 9.65 -28.78 -8.95
CA LYS A 627 10.34 -28.90 -7.66
C LYS A 627 11.41 -27.86 -7.48
N HIS A 628 12.02 -27.35 -8.54
CA HIS A 628 13.15 -26.44 -8.46
C HIS A 628 13.01 -25.25 -9.42
N LEU A 629 12.68 -24.10 -8.82
CA LEU A 629 12.59 -22.82 -9.51
C LEU A 629 13.93 -22.07 -9.47
N ALA A 630 14.49 -21.74 -10.63
CA ALA A 630 15.54 -20.73 -10.78
C ALA A 630 14.93 -19.38 -11.17
N THR A 631 15.26 -18.30 -10.47
CA THR A 631 14.66 -16.99 -10.73
C THR A 631 15.66 -15.87 -10.47
N VAL A 632 15.54 -14.77 -11.20
CA VAL A 632 16.15 -13.51 -10.76
C VAL A 632 15.37 -12.94 -9.56
N LEU A 633 15.93 -11.98 -8.82
CA LEU A 633 15.17 -11.27 -7.79
C LEU A 633 14.15 -10.33 -8.44
N ILE A 634 12.99 -10.89 -8.79
CA ILE A 634 11.85 -10.16 -9.35
C ILE A 634 11.43 -9.08 -8.34
N GLY A 635 11.28 -7.84 -8.82
CA GLY A 635 10.88 -6.67 -8.03
C GLY A 635 12.00 -5.67 -7.71
N SER A 636 13.27 -6.08 -7.62
CA SER A 636 14.39 -5.17 -7.33
C SER A 636 15.21 -4.73 -8.56
N GLY A 637 14.88 -5.24 -9.75
CA GLY A 637 15.66 -5.06 -10.98
C GLY A 637 15.79 -3.61 -11.50
N LEU A 638 14.72 -2.82 -11.44
CA LEU A 638 14.69 -1.42 -11.94
C LEU A 638 14.69 -0.37 -10.80
N GLY A 639 15.01 -0.79 -9.57
CA GLY A 639 15.09 0.09 -8.41
C GLY A 639 13.74 0.44 -7.74
N ASN A 640 12.67 -0.30 -8.05
CA ASN A 640 11.33 -0.06 -7.48
C ASN A 640 11.20 -0.50 -6.01
N LEU A 641 11.91 -1.55 -5.61
CA LEU A 641 11.99 -2.05 -4.23
C LEU A 641 13.46 -2.25 -3.85
N SER A 642 13.79 -2.07 -2.57
CA SER A 642 15.10 -2.52 -2.07
C SER A 642 15.20 -4.06 -2.09
N ASP A 643 16.41 -4.60 -2.19
CA ASP A 643 16.61 -6.06 -2.21
C ASP A 643 16.04 -6.74 -0.95
N SER A 644 16.07 -6.07 0.21
CA SER A 644 15.51 -6.57 1.46
C SER A 644 13.98 -6.62 1.46
N GLU A 645 13.32 -5.63 0.85
CA GLU A 645 11.86 -5.60 0.72
C GLU A 645 11.39 -6.66 -0.28
N ALA A 646 12.12 -6.82 -1.39
CA ALA A 646 11.84 -7.84 -2.39
C ALA A 646 11.98 -9.25 -1.79
N ILE A 647 13.07 -9.56 -1.08
CA ILE A 647 13.26 -10.85 -0.41
C ILE A 647 12.16 -11.09 0.65
N GLY A 648 11.77 -10.06 1.40
CA GLY A 648 10.67 -10.17 2.36
C GLY A 648 9.33 -10.50 1.69
N ALA A 649 9.05 -9.92 0.51
CA ALA A 649 7.86 -10.26 -0.28
C ALA A 649 7.91 -11.67 -0.86
N TRP A 650 9.10 -12.13 -1.29
CA TRP A 650 9.32 -13.49 -1.78
C TRP A 650 9.04 -14.55 -0.71
N VAL A 651 9.56 -14.36 0.51
CA VAL A 651 9.35 -15.30 1.62
C VAL A 651 7.86 -15.39 1.98
N ARG A 652 7.15 -14.25 2.05
CA ARG A 652 5.69 -14.23 2.29
C ARG A 652 4.90 -14.93 1.18
N GLY A 653 5.27 -14.69 -0.09
CA GLY A 653 4.61 -15.33 -1.23
C GLY A 653 4.78 -16.85 -1.23
N LEU A 654 5.96 -17.35 -0.84
CA LEU A 654 6.23 -18.79 -0.71
C LEU A 654 5.43 -19.44 0.43
N GLU A 655 5.30 -18.76 1.56
CA GLU A 655 4.47 -19.19 2.70
C GLU A 655 2.98 -19.24 2.31
N GLU A 656 2.45 -18.20 1.66
CA GLU A 656 1.07 -18.17 1.18
C GLU A 656 0.78 -19.25 0.13
N ALA A 657 1.72 -19.53 -0.77
CA ALA A 657 1.58 -20.60 -1.76
C ALA A 657 1.51 -22.01 -1.12
N SER A 658 2.08 -22.17 0.07
CA SER A 658 2.22 -23.47 0.76
C SER A 658 1.12 -23.75 1.80
N SER A 659 0.21 -22.81 2.04
CA SER A 659 -0.72 -22.80 3.18
C SER A 659 -1.95 -23.76 3.06
N ASN A 660 -2.01 -24.68 2.09
CA ASN A 660 -3.16 -25.60 1.92
C ASN A 660 -2.83 -27.10 2.26
N PRO A 661 -3.26 -27.62 3.42
CA PRO A 661 -2.79 -28.91 3.98
C PRO A 661 -3.26 -30.18 3.25
N ARG A 662 -4.45 -30.18 2.64
CA ARG A 662 -4.98 -31.38 1.96
C ARG A 662 -4.24 -31.73 0.66
N GLN A 663 -3.29 -30.88 0.25
CA GLN A 663 -2.66 -30.88 -1.08
C GLN A 663 -1.12 -30.88 -1.00
N ALA A 664 -0.54 -30.73 0.20
CA ALA A 664 0.89 -30.53 0.43
C ALA A 664 1.75 -31.81 0.27
N GLU A 665 1.17 -33.00 0.12
CA GLU A 665 1.96 -34.24 0.04
C GLU A 665 2.81 -34.36 -1.23
N LYS A 666 2.42 -33.72 -2.36
CA LYS A 666 3.10 -33.94 -3.66
C LYS A 666 3.23 -32.73 -4.59
N GLN A 667 2.54 -31.61 -4.38
CA GLN A 667 2.45 -30.52 -5.38
C GLN A 667 2.94 -29.15 -4.87
N HIS A 668 4.19 -29.10 -4.37
CA HIS A 668 4.87 -27.86 -3.97
C HIS A 668 6.31 -27.81 -4.49
N LEU A 669 6.89 -26.61 -4.52
CA LEU A 669 8.32 -26.40 -4.78
C LEU A 669 9.15 -26.91 -3.60
N SER A 670 10.28 -27.55 -3.90
CA SER A 670 11.27 -28.00 -2.92
C SER A 670 12.45 -27.03 -2.82
N ARG A 671 12.79 -26.32 -3.91
CA ARG A 671 13.93 -25.41 -3.98
C ARG A 671 13.64 -24.16 -4.80
N VAL A 672 14.11 -23.01 -4.32
CA VAL A 672 14.17 -21.75 -5.07
C VAL A 672 15.62 -21.25 -5.13
N THR A 673 16.18 -21.17 -6.33
CA THR A 673 17.53 -20.64 -6.56
C THR A 673 17.44 -19.23 -7.13
N PHE A 674 17.85 -18.24 -6.35
CA PHE A 674 18.08 -16.89 -6.86
C PHE A 674 19.34 -16.86 -7.72
N VAL A 675 19.23 -16.34 -8.94
CA VAL A 675 20.34 -16.20 -9.89
C VAL A 675 20.63 -14.73 -10.11
N GLU A 676 21.85 -14.31 -9.84
CA GLU A 676 22.29 -12.92 -10.00
C GLU A 676 23.62 -12.84 -10.75
N LEU A 677 23.66 -12.02 -11.80
CA LEU A 677 24.83 -11.84 -12.65
C LEU A 677 25.77 -10.74 -12.12
N ASP A 678 25.23 -9.76 -11.39
CA ASP A 678 26.02 -8.67 -10.82
C ASP A 678 26.63 -9.04 -9.47
N GLU A 679 27.95 -8.90 -9.36
CA GLU A 679 28.73 -9.31 -8.18
C GLU A 679 28.34 -8.51 -6.92
N ARG A 680 27.97 -7.24 -7.06
CA ARG A 680 27.59 -6.38 -5.94
C ARG A 680 26.17 -6.71 -5.49
N LYS A 681 25.25 -6.88 -6.44
CA LYS A 681 23.86 -7.23 -6.15
C LYS A 681 23.76 -8.62 -5.51
N ALA A 682 24.56 -9.59 -5.96
CA ALA A 682 24.64 -10.91 -5.32
C ALA A 682 25.02 -10.82 -3.82
N LEU A 683 25.94 -9.92 -3.45
CA LEU A 683 26.30 -9.71 -2.04
C LEU A 683 25.16 -9.08 -1.22
N LEU A 684 24.36 -8.19 -1.82
CA LEU A 684 23.20 -7.58 -1.16
C LEU A 684 22.06 -8.59 -0.96
N ILE A 685 21.83 -9.46 -1.94
CA ILE A 685 20.86 -10.55 -1.85
C ILE A 685 21.28 -11.55 -0.76
N ASP A 686 22.55 -11.95 -0.71
CA ASP A 686 23.08 -12.81 0.37
C ASP A 686 22.88 -12.17 1.76
N GLU A 687 23.14 -10.87 1.89
CA GLU A 687 22.92 -10.15 3.14
C GLU A 687 21.44 -10.07 3.52
N ALA A 688 20.55 -9.85 2.56
CA ALA A 688 19.11 -9.82 2.77
C ALA A 688 18.58 -11.19 3.20
N LEU A 689 19.01 -12.28 2.55
CA LEU A 689 18.63 -13.65 2.88
C LEU A 689 19.11 -14.06 4.29
N ARG A 690 20.32 -13.66 4.71
CA ARG A 690 20.84 -13.93 6.07
C ARG A 690 20.12 -13.17 7.18
N LYS A 691 19.55 -12.00 6.90
CA LYS A 691 18.84 -11.17 7.88
C LYS A 691 17.37 -11.58 8.05
N HIS A 692 16.78 -12.23 7.06
CA HIS A 692 15.45 -12.82 7.17
C HIS A 692 15.51 -14.16 7.94
N PRO A 693 14.44 -14.57 8.64
CA PRO A 693 14.43 -15.74 9.53
C PRO A 693 14.46 -17.09 8.78
N CYS A 694 15.48 -17.33 7.96
CA CYS A 694 15.79 -18.64 7.39
C CYS A 694 16.69 -19.42 8.37
N ARG A 695 16.40 -20.70 8.63
CA ARG A 695 17.28 -21.53 9.48
C ARG A 695 18.56 -21.81 8.68
N THR A 696 19.70 -21.31 9.16
CA THR A 696 21.01 -21.59 8.57
C THR A 696 21.57 -22.88 9.17
N GLU A 697 21.86 -23.88 8.32
CA GLU A 697 22.32 -25.22 8.74
C GLU A 697 23.69 -25.22 9.48
N ALA A 698 24.40 -24.09 9.53
CA ALA A 698 25.76 -24.03 10.07
C ALA A 698 25.89 -23.95 11.61
N ARG A 699 24.83 -24.13 12.41
CA ARG A 699 24.91 -24.06 13.89
C ARG A 699 24.35 -25.30 14.61
N ALA A 700 24.70 -26.50 14.18
CA ALA A 700 24.41 -27.76 14.87
C ALA A 700 25.18 -27.98 16.20
N GLY A 701 25.81 -26.95 16.79
CA GLY A 701 26.73 -27.11 17.95
C GLY A 701 26.31 -26.47 19.28
N THR A 702 25.19 -25.74 19.36
CA THR A 702 24.85 -25.03 20.62
C THR A 702 23.82 -25.80 21.47
N GLN A 703 24.02 -25.79 22.80
CA GLN A 703 23.17 -26.42 23.83
C GLN A 703 21.68 -26.11 23.72
N ARG A 704 21.30 -25.07 22.97
CA ARG A 704 19.93 -24.67 22.67
C ARG A 704 19.21 -25.65 21.72
N ALA A 705 19.93 -26.30 20.79
CA ALA A 705 19.35 -27.30 19.88
C ALA A 705 19.05 -28.63 20.61
N LYS A 706 19.90 -29.02 21.57
CA LYS A 706 19.66 -30.19 22.43
C LYS A 706 18.44 -30.00 23.34
N ALA A 707 18.27 -28.80 23.89
CA ALA A 707 17.11 -28.48 24.74
C ALA A 707 15.77 -28.43 23.97
N LEU A 708 15.79 -28.13 22.67
CA LEU A 708 14.61 -28.16 21.79
C LEU A 708 14.28 -29.58 21.31
N ALA A 709 15.29 -30.41 21.03
CA ALA A 709 15.10 -31.82 20.70
C ALA A 709 14.56 -32.65 21.88
N GLU A 710 14.93 -32.31 23.11
CA GLU A 710 14.46 -32.98 24.34
C GLU A 710 13.06 -32.51 24.80
N ALA A 711 12.51 -31.43 24.22
CA ALA A 711 11.22 -30.85 24.62
C ALA A 711 10.02 -31.32 23.78
N GLY A 712 10.21 -32.13 22.73
CA GLY A 712 9.13 -32.77 21.98
C GLY A 712 8.11 -31.84 21.30
N THR A 713 8.43 -30.56 21.13
CA THR A 713 7.56 -29.56 20.50
C THR A 713 8.36 -28.75 19.49
N ASP A 714 8.40 -29.16 18.22
CA ASP A 714 8.86 -28.25 17.15
C ASP A 714 8.64 -28.86 15.75
N GLU A 715 7.46 -28.65 15.14
CA GLU A 715 7.35 -28.65 13.68
C GLU A 715 6.51 -27.43 13.26
N GLN A 716 7.20 -26.35 12.84
CA GLN A 716 6.54 -25.25 12.14
C GLN A 716 6.04 -25.78 10.78
N PRO A 717 4.83 -25.38 10.33
CA PRO A 717 4.24 -25.90 9.09
C PRO A 717 4.98 -25.46 7.82
N PHE A 718 5.80 -24.41 7.88
CA PHE A 718 6.61 -23.90 6.78
C PHE A 718 7.98 -23.45 7.27
N ALA A 719 9.06 -23.83 6.58
CA ALA A 719 10.41 -23.36 6.86
C ALA A 719 11.19 -23.10 5.57
N VAL A 720 12.03 -22.06 5.59
CA VAL A 720 12.99 -21.75 4.52
C VAL A 720 14.41 -22.01 5.05
N ASP A 721 15.12 -22.90 4.37
CA ASP A 721 16.50 -23.25 4.69
C ASP A 721 17.41 -22.59 3.65
N TYR A 722 18.20 -21.58 4.05
CA TYR A 722 19.10 -20.85 3.16
C TYR A 722 20.55 -21.36 3.27
N GLU A 723 21.13 -21.78 2.15
CA GLU A 723 22.54 -22.13 2.05
C GLU A 723 23.39 -20.85 1.88
N GLU A 724 24.10 -20.44 2.93
CA GLU A 724 24.92 -19.23 2.88
C GLU A 724 26.09 -19.35 1.88
N LEU A 725 26.39 -18.25 1.19
CA LEU A 725 27.61 -18.19 0.38
C LEU A 725 28.86 -18.38 1.26
N GLY A 726 29.69 -19.37 0.95
CA GLY A 726 30.95 -19.61 1.67
C GLY A 726 31.85 -18.37 1.76
N ALA A 727 32.62 -18.26 2.85
CA ALA A 727 33.47 -17.09 3.11
C ALA A 727 34.43 -16.77 1.96
N GLU A 728 34.98 -17.79 1.30
CA GLU A 728 35.85 -17.64 0.13
C GLU A 728 35.11 -17.08 -1.09
N LYS A 729 33.88 -17.55 -1.35
CA LYS A 729 33.04 -17.05 -2.45
C LYS A 729 32.65 -15.60 -2.22
N ARG A 730 32.26 -15.22 -1.00
CA ARG A 730 31.98 -13.82 -0.62
C ARG A 730 33.19 -12.92 -0.80
N ALA A 731 34.39 -13.37 -0.39
CA ALA A 731 35.63 -12.62 -0.59
C ALA A 731 35.97 -12.47 -2.08
N SER A 732 35.76 -13.52 -2.88
CA SER A 732 35.94 -13.48 -4.33
C SER A 732 34.98 -12.48 -5.00
N LEU A 733 33.68 -12.50 -4.68
CA LEU A 733 32.69 -11.56 -5.21
C LEU A 733 33.01 -10.11 -4.82
N LYS A 734 33.41 -9.85 -3.57
CA LYS A 734 33.86 -8.52 -3.14
C LYS A 734 35.05 -8.01 -3.96
N ARG A 735 36.06 -8.86 -4.20
CA ARG A 735 37.24 -8.49 -5.03
C ARG A 735 36.84 -8.18 -6.47
N LYS A 736 35.99 -9.02 -7.08
CA LYS A 736 35.49 -8.80 -8.45
C LYS A 736 34.65 -7.53 -8.57
N ALA A 737 33.76 -7.27 -7.61
CA ALA A 737 32.94 -6.05 -7.57
C ALA A 737 33.81 -4.78 -7.49
N ILE A 738 34.85 -4.78 -6.66
CA ILE A 738 35.79 -3.64 -6.54
C ILE A 738 36.59 -3.44 -7.84
N ALA A 739 37.05 -4.53 -8.47
CA ALA A 739 37.78 -4.45 -9.74
C ALA A 739 36.90 -3.92 -10.89
N LYS A 740 35.65 -4.40 -10.98
CA LYS A 740 34.67 -3.97 -11.99
C LYS A 740 34.20 -2.54 -11.78
N ALA A 741 34.06 -2.08 -10.53
CA ALA A 741 33.76 -0.69 -10.19
C ALA A 741 34.89 0.26 -10.63
N ARG A 742 36.16 -0.12 -10.43
CA ARG A 742 37.32 0.63 -10.96
C ARG A 742 37.35 0.67 -12.48
N HIS A 743 36.98 -0.42 -13.15
CA HIS A 743 36.93 -0.51 -14.60
C HIS A 743 35.74 0.25 -15.20
N ARG A 744 34.58 0.27 -14.54
CA ARG A 744 33.40 1.08 -14.91
C ARG A 744 33.69 2.57 -14.75
N ALA A 745 34.25 3.00 -13.63
CA ALA A 745 34.62 4.41 -13.43
C ALA A 745 35.64 4.91 -14.48
N LYS A 746 36.54 4.03 -14.96
CA LYS A 746 37.46 4.34 -16.06
C LYS A 746 36.76 4.37 -17.44
N ALA A 747 35.82 3.46 -17.68
CA ALA A 747 35.09 3.35 -18.94
C ALA A 747 33.88 4.30 -19.07
N GLU A 748 33.38 4.86 -17.97
CA GLU A 748 32.41 5.98 -17.96
C GLU A 748 33.10 7.29 -18.32
N LEU A 749 34.34 7.50 -17.86
CA LEU A 749 35.16 8.65 -18.25
C LEU A 749 35.54 8.66 -19.75
N GLU A 750 35.56 7.49 -20.40
CA GLU A 750 35.89 7.32 -21.83
C GLU A 750 34.64 7.28 -22.74
N ARG A 751 33.43 7.03 -22.21
CA ARG A 751 32.20 6.86 -23.01
C ARG A 751 31.39 8.12 -23.29
N ASP A 752 31.67 9.23 -22.60
CA ASP A 752 30.97 10.51 -22.79
C ASP A 752 31.27 11.20 -24.14
N THR A 753 31.96 10.55 -25.08
CA THR A 753 32.37 11.16 -26.36
C THR A 753 32.04 10.40 -27.64
N ALA A 754 31.39 9.22 -27.62
CA ALA A 754 31.36 8.39 -28.85
C ALA A 754 30.07 7.67 -29.28
N ASP A 755 28.96 7.63 -28.55
CA ASP A 755 27.81 6.80 -29.03
C ASP A 755 26.42 7.36 -28.67
N ALA A 756 25.88 8.21 -29.55
CA ALA A 756 24.51 8.73 -29.47
C ALA A 756 23.61 8.25 -30.63
N GLY A 757 24.01 7.17 -31.32
CA GLY A 757 23.49 6.91 -32.67
C GLY A 757 22.56 5.71 -32.89
N ARG A 758 22.63 4.61 -32.13
CA ARG A 758 21.90 3.38 -32.50
C ARG A 758 21.37 2.60 -31.28
N ASN A 759 20.07 2.31 -31.32
CA ASN A 759 19.27 1.54 -30.34
C ASN A 759 19.12 2.15 -28.93
N THR A 760 18.30 3.21 -28.83
CA THR A 760 17.77 3.69 -27.54
C THR A 760 16.38 3.11 -27.28
N SER A 761 16.20 2.41 -26.16
CA SER A 761 14.88 1.94 -25.72
C SER A 761 13.91 3.12 -25.56
N PRO A 762 12.65 3.00 -26.00
CA PRO A 762 11.70 4.10 -25.93
C PRO A 762 11.39 4.47 -24.47
N THR A 763 11.31 5.77 -24.19
CA THR A 763 10.84 6.28 -22.90
C THR A 763 9.32 6.15 -22.86
N ARG A 764 8.79 5.52 -21.81
CA ARG A 764 7.34 5.36 -21.64
C ARG A 764 6.86 6.28 -20.54
N LEU A 765 5.95 7.19 -20.86
CA LEU A 765 5.38 8.15 -19.91
C LEU A 765 3.89 7.83 -19.72
N SER A 766 3.51 7.41 -18.52
CA SER A 766 2.12 7.24 -18.12
C SER A 766 1.57 8.55 -17.61
N VAL A 767 0.46 9.01 -18.18
CA VAL A 767 -0.28 10.20 -17.74
C VAL A 767 -1.74 9.81 -17.49
N GLY A 768 -2.35 10.35 -16.45
CA GLY A 768 -3.80 10.25 -16.24
C GLY A 768 -4.34 11.39 -15.40
N LEU A 769 -5.62 11.69 -15.52
CA LEU A 769 -6.32 12.68 -14.71
C LEU A 769 -7.27 11.96 -13.76
N GLU A 770 -7.07 12.14 -12.46
CA GLU A 770 -7.91 11.53 -11.42
C GLU A 770 -8.29 12.61 -10.40
N SER A 771 -9.58 12.93 -10.29
CA SER A 771 -10.11 13.93 -9.35
C SER A 771 -9.34 15.28 -9.40
N ASP A 772 -9.22 15.85 -10.60
CA ASP A 772 -8.55 17.14 -10.91
C ASP A 772 -7.02 17.19 -10.68
N LYS A 773 -6.35 16.05 -10.62
CA LYS A 773 -4.87 15.97 -10.53
C LYS A 773 -4.29 15.14 -11.65
N TYR A 774 -3.23 15.64 -12.27
CA TYR A 774 -2.48 14.90 -13.29
C TYR A 774 -1.47 13.97 -12.62
N ARG A 775 -1.51 12.70 -12.98
CA ARG A 775 -0.64 11.63 -12.47
C ARG A 775 0.39 11.26 -13.54
N PHE A 776 1.68 11.37 -13.23
CA PHE A 776 2.79 11.08 -14.13
C PHE A 776 3.67 9.94 -13.61
N GLY A 777 3.91 8.91 -14.40
CA GLY A 777 4.92 7.87 -14.14
C GLY A 777 5.78 7.65 -15.37
N ALA A 778 7.05 7.27 -15.21
CA ALA A 778 7.94 7.06 -16.36
C ALA A 778 8.78 5.80 -16.23
N ILE A 779 9.07 5.15 -17.36
CA ILE A 779 10.19 4.20 -17.49
C ILE A 779 11.15 4.76 -18.52
N THR A 780 12.42 4.85 -18.14
CA THR A 780 13.52 5.08 -19.06
C THR A 780 14.35 3.79 -19.22
N ALA A 781 15.30 3.79 -20.14
CA ALA A 781 16.19 2.65 -20.35
C ALA A 781 16.98 2.22 -19.09
N VAL A 782 17.11 3.11 -18.08
CA VAL A 782 17.98 2.93 -16.91
C VAL A 782 17.25 2.97 -15.56
N ALA A 783 15.99 3.42 -15.51
CA ALA A 783 15.24 3.54 -14.26
C ALA A 783 13.72 3.53 -14.46
N SER A 784 12.99 2.99 -13.48
CA SER A 784 11.56 3.29 -13.32
C SER A 784 11.38 4.45 -12.35
N ILE A 785 10.64 5.48 -12.76
CA ILE A 785 10.28 6.60 -11.89
C ILE A 785 8.88 6.33 -11.33
N PRO A 786 8.75 6.24 -10.00
CA PRO A 786 7.46 6.03 -9.36
C PRO A 786 6.49 7.18 -9.66
N GLU A 787 5.20 6.87 -9.67
CA GLU A 787 4.16 7.83 -10.04
C GLU A 787 4.18 9.09 -9.15
N ARG A 788 3.97 10.25 -9.78
CA ARG A 788 3.83 11.56 -9.15
C ARG A 788 2.46 12.14 -9.43
N LEU A 789 1.89 12.79 -8.43
CA LEU A 789 0.67 13.56 -8.58
C LEU A 789 1.03 15.04 -8.67
N ILE A 790 0.59 15.68 -9.74
CA ILE A 790 0.73 17.12 -9.99
C ILE A 790 -0.65 17.74 -9.85
N THR A 791 -0.76 18.71 -8.96
CA THR A 791 -2.01 19.46 -8.76
C THR A 791 -1.93 20.72 -9.60
N ILE A 792 -2.55 20.68 -10.79
CA ILE A 792 -2.70 21.82 -11.69
C ILE A 792 -4.15 21.86 -12.12
N ASP A 793 -4.72 23.06 -12.14
CA ASP A 793 -6.07 23.29 -12.62
C ASP A 793 -6.25 22.70 -14.04
N PRO A 794 -7.08 21.65 -14.20
CA PRO A 794 -7.32 21.05 -15.51
C PRO A 794 -7.86 22.04 -16.53
N LYS A 795 -8.62 23.05 -16.08
CA LYS A 795 -9.13 24.10 -16.95
C LYS A 795 -8.01 24.95 -17.52
N LEU A 796 -7.03 25.35 -16.69
CA LEU A 796 -5.86 26.09 -17.16
C LEU A 796 -5.06 25.29 -18.20
N VAL A 797 -4.90 23.97 -17.99
CA VAL A 797 -4.23 23.10 -18.96
C VAL A 797 -4.98 23.09 -20.29
N MET A 798 -6.30 22.91 -20.25
CA MET A 798 -7.10 22.90 -21.47
C MET A 798 -7.16 24.28 -22.15
N ASP A 799 -7.23 25.38 -21.41
CA ASP A 799 -7.19 26.75 -21.95
C ASP A 799 -5.87 27.00 -22.71
N VAL A 800 -4.73 26.55 -22.16
CA VAL A 800 -3.42 26.65 -22.83
C VAL A 800 -3.33 25.70 -24.02
N ASN A 801 -3.90 24.50 -23.89
CA ASN A 801 -4.00 23.51 -24.97
C ASN A 801 -4.80 24.03 -26.17
N ASP A 802 -5.90 24.74 -25.95
CA ASP A 802 -6.74 25.30 -27.01
C ASP A 802 -6.12 26.54 -27.66
N GLN A 803 -5.42 27.37 -26.86
CA GLN A 803 -4.63 28.49 -27.38
C GLN A 803 -3.48 28.03 -28.27
N LEU A 804 -2.89 26.86 -27.98
CA LEU A 804 -1.81 26.28 -28.79
C LEU A 804 -2.26 25.99 -30.22
N VAL A 805 -3.46 25.43 -30.39
CA VAL A 805 -4.04 25.15 -31.72
C VAL A 805 -4.50 26.41 -32.42
N SER A 806 -5.03 27.38 -31.66
CA SER A 806 -5.59 28.62 -32.21
C SER A 806 -4.53 29.67 -32.62
N ALA A 807 -3.24 29.42 -32.33
CA ALA A 807 -2.17 30.36 -32.63
C ALA A 807 -1.85 30.39 -34.14
N ALA A 808 -1.82 31.61 -34.71
CA ALA A 808 -1.69 31.84 -36.16
C ALA A 808 -0.26 31.70 -36.70
N ASP A 809 0.76 31.71 -35.83
CA ASP A 809 2.16 31.64 -36.21
C ASP A 809 2.95 30.66 -35.34
N LEU A 810 4.01 30.11 -35.94
CA LEU A 810 4.84 29.06 -35.36
C LEU A 810 5.59 29.50 -34.08
N VAL A 811 5.90 30.80 -33.95
CA VAL A 811 6.60 31.31 -32.77
C VAL A 811 5.67 31.24 -31.57
N THR A 812 4.46 31.77 -31.72
CA THR A 812 3.43 31.71 -30.67
C THR A 812 3.04 30.27 -30.34
N GLN A 813 2.98 29.37 -31.32
CA GLN A 813 2.76 27.94 -31.10
C GLN A 813 3.88 27.32 -30.25
N CYS A 814 5.15 27.62 -30.55
CA CYS A 814 6.29 27.10 -29.79
C CYS A 814 6.31 27.60 -28.34
N GLU A 815 5.96 28.87 -28.11
CA GLU A 815 5.85 29.46 -26.78
C GLU A 815 4.73 28.81 -25.95
N ARG A 816 3.55 28.60 -26.56
CA ARG A 816 2.42 27.92 -25.90
C ARG A 816 2.71 26.44 -25.64
N GLY A 817 3.39 25.76 -26.57
CA GLY A 817 3.84 24.38 -26.39
C GLY A 817 4.85 24.24 -25.25
N THR A 818 5.73 25.22 -25.09
CA THR A 818 6.71 25.28 -23.98
C THR A 818 6.02 25.54 -22.65
N LEU A 819 5.04 26.45 -22.62
CA LEU A 819 4.23 26.71 -21.43
C LEU A 819 3.45 25.45 -21.01
N LEU A 820 2.84 24.74 -21.96
CA LEU A 820 2.13 23.49 -21.69
C LEU A 820 3.06 22.42 -21.11
N GLY A 821 4.29 22.32 -21.62
CA GLY A 821 5.34 21.46 -21.08
C GLY A 821 5.76 21.83 -19.65
N HIS A 822 5.91 23.12 -19.35
CA HIS A 822 6.23 23.59 -18.00
C HIS A 822 5.10 23.41 -16.99
N LEU A 823 3.86 23.49 -17.44
CA LEU A 823 2.70 23.15 -16.61
C LEU A 823 2.70 21.64 -16.35
N LEU A 824 2.64 20.82 -17.39
CA LEU A 824 2.37 19.38 -17.23
C LEU A 824 3.58 18.54 -16.79
N VAL A 825 4.79 18.85 -17.23
CA VAL A 825 5.97 17.98 -17.02
C VAL A 825 6.81 18.44 -15.82
N PRO A 826 6.98 17.61 -14.77
CA PRO A 826 7.84 17.90 -13.63
C PRO A 826 9.27 18.28 -14.02
N ALA A 827 9.87 19.22 -13.29
CA ALA A 827 11.20 19.77 -13.59
C ALA A 827 12.29 18.70 -13.75
N ASP A 828 12.29 17.68 -12.90
CA ASP A 828 13.26 16.58 -12.93
C ASP A 828 12.94 15.50 -13.97
N LEU A 829 11.70 15.43 -14.48
CA LEU A 829 11.34 14.61 -15.63
C LEU A 829 11.70 15.29 -16.96
N ARG A 830 11.75 16.64 -16.99
CA ARG A 830 12.15 17.39 -18.19
C ARG A 830 13.56 17.04 -18.65
N ASP A 831 14.50 16.89 -17.72
CA ASP A 831 15.89 16.52 -18.03
C ASP A 831 15.99 15.12 -18.67
N GLN A 832 15.13 14.19 -18.27
CA GLN A 832 15.08 12.84 -18.84
C GLN A 832 14.34 12.75 -20.18
N LEU A 833 13.49 13.74 -20.48
CA LEU A 833 12.82 13.89 -21.76
C LEU A 833 13.67 14.71 -22.76
N GLY A 834 14.87 15.16 -22.40
CA GLY A 834 15.77 15.91 -23.29
C GLY A 834 16.48 15.09 -24.38
N GLY A 835 16.34 13.75 -24.39
CA GLY A 835 16.99 12.87 -25.37
C GLY A 835 16.18 12.63 -26.65
N HIS A 836 16.81 12.01 -27.66
CA HIS A 836 16.19 11.64 -28.95
C HIS A 836 15.47 10.28 -28.96
N ALA A 837 15.37 9.60 -27.81
CA ALA A 837 14.68 8.31 -27.73
C ALA A 837 13.18 8.47 -28.05
N PRO A 838 12.56 7.52 -28.77
CA PRO A 838 11.12 7.57 -29.03
C PRO A 838 10.30 7.62 -27.74
N LEU A 839 9.18 8.35 -27.75
CA LEU A 839 8.31 8.57 -26.59
C LEU A 839 6.96 7.85 -26.78
N VAL A 840 6.59 7.02 -25.81
CA VAL A 840 5.26 6.37 -25.76
C VAL A 840 4.46 6.97 -24.61
N MET A 841 3.40 7.70 -24.95
CA MET A 841 2.49 8.36 -24.02
C MET A 841 1.32 7.43 -23.68
N MET A 842 1.31 6.85 -22.48
CA MET A 842 0.19 6.03 -22.01
C MET A 842 -0.83 6.92 -21.29
N VAL A 843 -1.95 7.23 -21.95
CA VAL A 843 -2.92 8.26 -21.53
C VAL A 843 -4.30 7.66 -21.26
N ASP A 844 -5.09 8.28 -20.37
CA ASP A 844 -6.53 7.99 -20.28
C ASP A 844 -7.33 8.83 -21.29
N SER A 845 -8.64 8.63 -21.35
CA SER A 845 -9.51 9.33 -22.31
C SER A 845 -9.53 10.85 -22.12
N VAL A 846 -9.27 11.36 -20.92
CA VAL A 846 -9.30 12.80 -20.64
C VAL A 846 -7.98 13.44 -21.04
N THR A 847 -6.86 12.85 -20.61
CA THR A 847 -5.51 13.31 -20.92
C THR A 847 -5.11 13.08 -22.38
N ALA A 848 -5.79 12.18 -23.08
CA ALA A 848 -5.69 12.05 -24.54
C ALA A 848 -6.16 13.30 -25.30
N ARG A 849 -6.90 14.23 -24.69
CA ARG A 849 -7.33 15.48 -25.34
C ARG A 849 -6.22 16.53 -25.44
N ILE A 850 -5.14 16.36 -24.67
CA ILE A 850 -4.00 17.27 -24.68
C ILE A 850 -3.17 17.04 -25.94
N HIS A 851 -2.72 18.10 -26.61
CA HIS A 851 -1.88 18.08 -27.81
C HIS A 851 -0.41 17.79 -27.49
N TRP A 852 -0.12 16.59 -26.97
CA TRP A 852 1.22 16.15 -26.57
C TRP A 852 2.27 16.27 -27.69
N GLU A 853 1.89 16.13 -28.96
CA GLU A 853 2.75 16.29 -30.14
C GLU A 853 3.27 17.72 -30.27
N MET A 854 2.43 18.70 -29.93
CA MET A 854 2.71 20.13 -30.01
C MET A 854 3.34 20.68 -28.72
N MET A 855 3.59 19.82 -27.73
CA MET A 855 4.39 20.20 -26.58
C MET A 855 5.84 20.42 -27.01
N ALA A 856 6.43 21.50 -26.51
CA ALA A 856 7.81 21.85 -26.79
C ALA A 856 8.65 21.83 -25.51
N LEU A 857 9.85 21.27 -25.57
CA LEU A 857 10.86 21.42 -24.51
C LEU A 857 12.15 21.92 -25.14
N PRO A 858 12.88 22.85 -24.51
CA PRO A 858 14.18 23.27 -25.01
C PRO A 858 15.14 22.07 -24.98
N LEU A 859 15.53 21.58 -26.16
CA LEU A 859 16.57 20.56 -26.27
C LEU A 859 17.94 21.22 -26.03
N PRO A 860 18.86 20.57 -25.29
CA PRO A 860 20.24 21.03 -25.25
C PRO A 860 20.83 20.95 -26.65
N VAL A 861 21.29 22.08 -27.19
CA VAL A 861 21.93 22.17 -28.51
C VAL A 861 23.28 21.45 -28.44
N VAL A 862 23.30 20.15 -28.73
CA VAL A 862 24.55 19.39 -28.85
C VAL A 862 25.14 19.63 -30.23
N GLY A 863 26.28 20.35 -30.29
CA GLY A 863 27.17 20.33 -31.46
C GLY A 863 27.24 21.56 -32.36
N ARG A 864 26.91 22.78 -31.90
CA ARG A 864 27.31 24.02 -32.61
C ARG A 864 28.34 24.79 -31.78
N ALA A 865 29.58 24.85 -32.26
CA ALA A 865 30.58 25.77 -31.75
C ALA A 865 30.06 27.19 -31.93
N THR A 866 29.64 27.82 -30.83
CA THR A 866 29.30 29.24 -30.82
C THR A 866 30.60 30.02 -31.01
N THR A 867 30.89 30.43 -32.23
CA THR A 867 31.81 31.54 -32.47
C THR A 867 31.11 32.82 -32.03
N ALA A 868 31.08 33.05 -30.72
CA ALA A 868 30.60 34.29 -30.15
C ALA A 868 31.58 35.41 -30.52
N ASN A 869 31.18 36.32 -31.40
CA ASN A 869 31.80 37.64 -31.46
C ASN A 869 31.31 38.46 -30.26
N SER A 870 32.19 39.31 -29.75
CA SER A 870 32.10 40.03 -28.47
C SER A 870 30.95 41.05 -28.30
N ASN A 871 29.94 41.04 -29.18
CA ASN A 871 28.79 41.94 -29.13
C ASN A 871 27.43 41.23 -28.92
N GLY A 872 27.39 39.94 -28.60
CA GLY A 872 26.20 39.33 -27.98
C GLY A 872 24.91 39.24 -28.81
N ASP A 873 24.93 39.54 -30.10
CA ASP A 873 23.78 39.36 -30.99
C ASP A 873 23.84 37.98 -31.67
N ASP A 874 22.80 37.17 -31.42
CA ASP A 874 22.64 35.81 -31.94
C ASP A 874 22.17 35.86 -33.42
N VAL A 875 23.12 35.72 -34.34
CA VAL A 875 22.91 35.80 -35.80
C VAL A 875 22.46 34.44 -36.36
N LEU A 876 21.26 33.99 -36.00
CA LEU A 876 20.59 32.92 -36.74
C LEU A 876 19.76 33.53 -37.89
N SER A 877 19.82 32.97 -39.09
CA SER A 877 18.88 33.38 -40.15
C SER A 877 17.44 33.01 -39.78
N ASP A 878 16.42 33.69 -40.33
CA ASP A 878 15.02 33.40 -40.01
C ASP A 878 14.62 31.95 -40.35
N ALA A 879 15.23 31.36 -41.38
CA ALA A 879 15.07 29.96 -41.73
C ALA A 879 15.69 29.00 -40.69
N GLU A 880 16.84 29.36 -40.11
CA GLU A 880 17.48 28.57 -39.06
C GLU A 880 16.75 28.71 -37.72
N ARG A 881 16.27 29.92 -37.36
CA ARG A 881 15.41 30.12 -36.18
C ARG A 881 14.11 29.33 -36.29
N ARG A 882 13.55 29.26 -37.50
CA ARG A 882 12.35 28.47 -37.80
C ARG A 882 12.62 26.97 -37.62
N ALA A 883 13.69 26.46 -38.21
CA ALA A 883 14.07 25.05 -38.08
C ALA A 883 14.39 24.64 -36.63
N ASP A 884 14.99 25.54 -35.85
CA ASP A 884 15.29 25.31 -34.42
C ASP A 884 14.01 25.24 -33.57
N LYS A 885 13.04 26.13 -33.84
CA LYS A 885 11.70 26.08 -33.22
C LYS A 885 10.90 24.84 -33.63
N GLU A 886 10.95 24.46 -34.90
CA GLU A 886 10.32 23.22 -35.38
C GLU A 886 10.89 21.99 -34.65
N ARG A 887 12.21 21.95 -34.40
CA ARG A 887 12.87 20.87 -33.64
C ARG A 887 12.58 20.88 -32.14
N SER A 888 11.93 21.91 -31.61
CA SER A 888 11.56 21.97 -30.19
C SER A 888 10.30 21.17 -29.88
N PHE A 889 9.44 20.91 -30.88
CA PHE A 889 8.23 20.12 -30.72
C PHE A 889 8.54 18.62 -30.62
N PHE A 890 7.82 17.89 -29.76
CA PHE A 890 8.03 16.45 -29.58
C PHE A 890 7.82 15.64 -30.85
N SER A 891 6.77 15.92 -31.64
CA SER A 891 6.48 15.16 -32.86
C SER A 891 7.52 15.33 -33.98
N LEU A 892 8.25 16.45 -33.98
CA LEU A 892 9.25 16.77 -35.00
C LEU A 892 10.69 16.43 -34.55
N SER A 893 10.91 16.29 -33.24
CA SER A 893 12.23 15.96 -32.67
C SER A 893 12.48 14.46 -32.47
N ARG A 894 11.41 13.65 -32.37
CA ARG A 894 11.48 12.20 -32.10
C ARG A 894 10.20 11.50 -32.54
N GLY A 895 10.22 10.17 -32.60
CA GLY A 895 8.99 9.39 -32.73
C GLY A 895 8.13 9.49 -31.46
N LEU A 896 6.89 9.95 -31.57
CA LEU A 896 5.91 10.01 -30.48
C LEU A 896 4.67 9.18 -30.84
N THR A 897 4.18 8.37 -29.89
CA THR A 897 2.90 7.67 -30.04
C THR A 897 2.09 7.76 -28.74
N ARG A 898 0.77 7.71 -28.85
CA ARG A 898 -0.16 7.69 -27.72
C ARG A 898 -0.83 6.32 -27.62
N GLN A 899 -0.97 5.83 -26.40
CA GLN A 899 -1.63 4.57 -26.10
C GLN A 899 -2.70 4.79 -25.04
N LEU A 900 -3.98 4.56 -25.39
CA LEU A 900 -5.09 4.66 -24.45
C LEU A 900 -5.01 3.55 -23.39
N ARG A 901 -5.16 3.91 -22.11
CA ARG A 901 -5.11 3.00 -20.93
C ARG A 901 -6.38 2.16 -20.74
N THR A 902 -7.04 1.73 -21.82
CA THR A 902 -8.24 0.89 -21.72
C THR A 902 -7.88 -0.60 -21.78
N SER A 903 -8.69 -1.45 -21.16
CA SER A 903 -8.64 -2.92 -21.26
C SER A 903 -9.05 -3.44 -22.65
N LEU A 904 -9.33 -2.55 -23.61
CA LEU A 904 -9.88 -2.84 -24.94
C LEU A 904 -8.83 -2.76 -26.05
N ALA A 905 -7.57 -2.46 -25.75
CA ALA A 905 -6.52 -2.43 -26.77
C ALA A 905 -6.30 -3.84 -27.35
N PRO A 906 -6.48 -4.04 -28.68
CA PRO A 906 -6.18 -5.32 -29.28
C PRO A 906 -4.67 -5.61 -29.22
N PRO A 907 -4.28 -6.90 -29.26
CA PRO A 907 -2.89 -7.31 -29.27
C PRO A 907 -2.12 -6.61 -30.41
N PRO A 908 -0.90 -6.09 -30.19
CA PRO A 908 -0.08 -5.58 -31.28
C PRO A 908 0.23 -6.68 -32.31
N GLU A 909 0.48 -6.30 -33.56
CA GLU A 909 0.81 -7.26 -34.63
C GLU A 909 2.33 -7.42 -34.81
N PRO A 910 2.79 -8.57 -35.35
CA PRO A 910 4.22 -8.83 -35.60
C PRO A 910 4.86 -7.74 -36.50
N PRO A 911 6.18 -7.55 -36.40
CA PRO A 911 6.90 -6.51 -37.15
C PRO A 911 6.72 -6.69 -38.67
N PRO A 912 6.59 -5.60 -39.44
CA PRO A 912 6.32 -5.68 -40.86
C PRO A 912 7.53 -6.26 -41.63
N PRO A 913 7.30 -7.03 -42.72
CA PRO A 913 8.36 -7.55 -43.57
C PRO A 913 9.14 -6.41 -44.27
N ALA A 914 10.39 -6.69 -44.66
CA ALA A 914 11.36 -5.71 -45.16
C ALA A 914 10.98 -4.97 -46.47
N ARG A 915 9.88 -5.36 -47.15
CA ARG A 915 9.35 -4.69 -48.35
C ARG A 915 7.83 -4.58 -48.23
N ARG A 916 7.27 -3.38 -48.32
CA ARG A 916 5.82 -3.13 -48.15
C ARG A 916 5.23 -2.38 -49.33
N THR A 917 4.03 -2.78 -49.74
CA THR A 917 3.10 -1.93 -50.51
C THR A 917 2.11 -1.34 -49.52
N LEU A 918 2.13 -0.03 -49.31
CA LEU A 918 1.21 0.70 -48.44
C LEU A 918 -0.06 1.03 -49.24
N ARG A 919 -1.20 0.46 -48.85
CA ARG A 919 -2.48 0.71 -49.52
C ARG A 919 -3.27 1.78 -48.79
N VAL A 920 -3.62 2.84 -49.48
CA VAL A 920 -4.31 4.00 -48.92
C VAL A 920 -5.65 4.19 -49.60
N LEU A 921 -6.72 4.30 -48.81
CA LEU A 921 -8.04 4.72 -49.27
C LEU A 921 -8.23 6.19 -48.91
N VAL A 922 -8.50 7.04 -49.89
CA VAL A 922 -8.79 8.47 -49.68
C VAL A 922 -10.25 8.70 -50.07
N VAL A 923 -11.06 9.05 -49.08
CA VAL A 923 -12.48 9.38 -49.23
C VAL A 923 -12.63 10.87 -48.96
N ALA A 924 -13.10 11.62 -49.94
CA ALA A 924 -13.22 13.07 -49.83
C ALA A 924 -14.57 13.56 -50.34
N ASP A 925 -15.18 14.46 -49.58
CA ASP A 925 -16.43 15.16 -49.91
C ASP A 925 -17.59 14.23 -50.35
N PRO A 926 -18.05 13.31 -49.48
CA PRO A 926 -19.16 12.41 -49.82
C PRO A 926 -20.55 13.05 -49.80
N GLY A 927 -20.66 14.34 -49.42
CA GLY A 927 -21.94 15.03 -49.18
C GLY A 927 -22.62 15.55 -50.46
N VAL A 928 -23.96 15.62 -50.43
CA VAL A 928 -24.77 16.19 -51.54
C VAL A 928 -25.44 17.49 -51.09
N GLY A 929 -25.55 18.47 -51.98
CA GLY A 929 -26.31 19.70 -51.74
C GLY A 929 -25.69 20.57 -50.65
N GLY A 930 -26.43 20.85 -49.57
CA GLY A 930 -25.95 21.68 -48.46
C GLY A 930 -24.82 21.07 -47.60
N TRP A 931 -24.41 19.85 -47.91
CA TRP A 931 -23.34 19.11 -47.23
C TRP A 931 -22.06 18.97 -48.08
N HIS A 932 -21.98 19.67 -49.21
CA HIS A 932 -20.81 19.70 -50.08
C HIS A 932 -19.73 20.65 -49.53
N LEU A 933 -18.48 20.18 -49.46
CA LEU A 933 -17.34 20.90 -48.93
C LEU A 933 -16.18 20.92 -49.95
N ASN A 934 -16.09 22.00 -50.74
CA ASN A 934 -15.00 22.17 -51.73
C ASN A 934 -13.60 21.96 -51.13
N GLY A 935 -13.36 22.44 -49.91
CA GLY A 935 -12.07 22.28 -49.22
C GLY A 935 -11.74 20.83 -48.86
N ALA A 936 -12.74 19.99 -48.60
CA ALA A 936 -12.53 18.57 -48.32
C ALA A 936 -12.12 17.81 -49.59
N GLU A 937 -12.71 18.16 -50.74
CA GLU A 937 -12.33 17.61 -52.04
C GLU A 937 -10.90 18.04 -52.43
N GLU A 938 -10.56 19.32 -52.25
CA GLU A 938 -9.21 19.86 -52.48
C GLU A 938 -8.15 19.13 -51.62
N GLU A 939 -8.43 18.92 -50.33
CA GLU A 939 -7.54 18.15 -49.44
C GLU A 939 -7.36 16.70 -49.91
N GLY A 940 -8.45 16.03 -50.27
CA GLY A 940 -8.41 14.66 -50.79
C GLY A 940 -7.49 14.53 -52.01
N VAL A 941 -7.57 15.49 -52.94
CA VAL A 941 -6.70 15.55 -54.13
C VAL A 941 -5.24 15.75 -53.71
N LEU A 942 -4.95 16.73 -52.86
CA LEU A 942 -3.58 17.04 -52.42
C LEU A 942 -2.92 15.87 -51.67
N VAL A 943 -3.65 15.21 -50.78
CA VAL A 943 -3.16 14.04 -50.03
C VAL A 943 -2.88 12.88 -50.95
N ALA A 944 -3.78 12.59 -51.89
CA ALA A 944 -3.61 11.51 -52.85
C ALA A 944 -2.40 11.75 -53.78
N ASP A 945 -2.27 12.96 -54.32
CA ASP A 945 -1.14 13.35 -55.18
C ASP A 945 0.20 13.24 -54.45
N LEU A 946 0.25 13.71 -53.19
CA LEU A 946 1.46 13.62 -52.36
C LEU A 946 1.87 12.16 -52.12
N LEU A 947 0.92 11.30 -51.75
CA LEU A 947 1.16 9.89 -51.49
C LEU A 947 1.59 9.13 -52.75
N GLU A 948 1.00 9.44 -53.90
CA GLU A 948 1.39 8.83 -55.17
C GLU A 948 2.79 9.30 -55.61
N SER A 949 3.16 10.55 -55.34
CA SER A 949 4.48 11.10 -55.66
C SER A 949 5.63 10.33 -54.98
N TYR A 950 5.38 9.69 -53.84
CA TYR A 950 6.36 8.86 -53.13
C TYR A 950 6.98 7.79 -54.04
N ASN A 951 6.16 7.14 -54.88
CA ASN A 951 6.65 6.10 -55.79
C ASN A 951 7.62 6.64 -56.83
N THR A 952 7.47 7.91 -57.22
CA THR A 952 8.35 8.55 -58.20
C THR A 952 9.66 9.01 -57.54
N VAL A 953 9.58 9.50 -56.30
CA VAL A 953 10.72 10.09 -55.59
C VAL A 953 11.61 9.05 -54.89
N MET A 954 11.02 7.99 -54.33
CA MET A 954 11.70 7.04 -53.44
C MET A 954 11.90 5.62 -54.02
N SER A 955 11.43 5.37 -55.25
CA SER A 955 11.51 4.04 -55.89
C SER A 955 12.95 3.56 -56.17
N ALA A 956 13.91 4.48 -56.31
CA ALA A 956 15.31 4.12 -56.53
C ALA A 956 16.05 3.74 -55.23
N THR A 957 15.53 4.16 -54.07
CA THR A 957 16.23 4.09 -52.77
C THR A 957 15.58 3.10 -51.79
N THR A 958 14.31 2.76 -52.00
CA THR A 958 13.56 1.86 -51.12
C THR A 958 12.82 0.79 -51.93
N GLY A 959 12.71 -0.43 -51.40
CA GLY A 959 11.90 -1.49 -52.01
C GLY A 959 10.39 -1.37 -51.70
N ASN A 960 9.93 -0.18 -51.30
CA ASN A 960 8.56 0.07 -50.84
C ASN A 960 7.73 0.80 -51.90
N ARG A 961 6.41 0.59 -51.89
CA ARG A 961 5.47 1.18 -52.84
C ARG A 961 4.24 1.71 -52.11
N VAL A 962 3.57 2.71 -52.66
CA VAL A 962 2.28 3.23 -52.18
C VAL A 962 1.21 3.02 -53.27
N GLU A 963 0.05 2.49 -52.91
CA GLU A 963 -1.11 2.33 -53.80
C GLU A 963 -2.27 3.15 -53.23
N VAL A 964 -2.76 4.14 -53.99
CA VAL A 964 -3.85 5.02 -53.54
C VAL A 964 -5.12 4.72 -54.31
N VAL A 965 -6.23 4.61 -53.58
CA VAL A 965 -7.58 4.53 -54.13
C VAL A 965 -8.32 5.82 -53.77
N ARG A 966 -8.77 6.54 -54.80
CA ARG A 966 -9.48 7.82 -54.69
C ARG A 966 -10.98 7.55 -54.79
N LEU A 967 -11.76 8.00 -53.81
CA LEU A 967 -13.22 8.05 -53.85
C LEU A 967 -13.64 9.48 -53.52
N PHE A 968 -13.88 10.30 -54.55
CA PHE A 968 -14.11 11.74 -54.39
C PHE A 968 -15.51 12.15 -54.85
N GLY A 969 -16.11 13.07 -54.10
CA GLY A 969 -17.41 13.62 -54.42
C GLY A 969 -18.56 12.63 -54.17
N PRO A 970 -19.81 13.12 -54.17
CA PRO A 970 -20.97 12.35 -53.74
C PRO A 970 -21.34 11.16 -54.63
N ARG A 971 -20.83 11.10 -55.87
CA ARG A 971 -21.13 10.01 -56.81
C ARG A 971 -20.23 8.80 -56.61
N GLU A 972 -18.95 9.03 -56.30
CA GLU A 972 -17.97 7.95 -56.14
C GLU A 972 -17.79 7.58 -54.66
N ALA A 973 -17.75 8.57 -53.77
CA ALA A 973 -17.64 8.42 -52.33
C ALA A 973 -18.99 8.07 -51.66
N THR A 974 -19.81 7.22 -52.27
CA THR A 974 -21.08 6.79 -51.64
C THR A 974 -20.81 5.84 -50.46
N ARG A 975 -21.73 5.81 -49.49
CA ARG A 975 -21.64 4.92 -48.32
C ARG A 975 -21.46 3.45 -48.73
N ALA A 976 -22.19 3.01 -49.76
CA ALA A 976 -22.09 1.67 -50.31
C ALA A 976 -20.71 1.38 -50.95
N ASN A 977 -20.15 2.33 -51.70
CA ASN A 977 -18.83 2.16 -52.32
C ASN A 977 -17.72 2.13 -51.27
N VAL A 978 -17.75 3.02 -50.29
CA VAL A 978 -16.77 3.05 -49.20
C VAL A 978 -16.81 1.75 -48.39
N LEU A 979 -18.01 1.32 -47.97
CA LEU A 979 -18.16 0.03 -47.27
C LEU A 979 -17.72 -1.14 -48.16
N GLY A 980 -18.11 -1.16 -49.44
CA GLY A 980 -17.70 -2.19 -50.39
C GLY A 980 -16.18 -2.29 -50.52
N HIS A 981 -15.48 -1.15 -50.57
CA HIS A 981 -14.01 -1.12 -50.57
C HIS A 981 -13.42 -1.63 -49.26
N LEU A 982 -13.98 -1.26 -48.11
CA LEU A 982 -13.51 -1.73 -46.81
C LEU A 982 -13.81 -3.23 -46.56
N PHE A 983 -14.88 -3.77 -47.15
CA PHE A 983 -15.23 -5.20 -47.06
C PHE A 983 -14.40 -6.06 -48.02
N LEU A 984 -14.18 -5.60 -49.24
CA LEU A 984 -13.64 -6.42 -50.33
C LEU A 984 -12.13 -6.26 -50.52
N LYS A 985 -11.54 -5.16 -50.03
CA LYS A 985 -10.12 -4.83 -50.22
C LYS A 985 -9.43 -4.59 -48.88
N GLN A 986 -8.10 -4.69 -48.89
CA GLN A 986 -7.26 -4.42 -47.71
C GLN A 986 -6.58 -3.08 -47.88
N PHE A 987 -6.77 -2.20 -46.91
CA PHE A 987 -6.13 -0.90 -46.83
C PHE A 987 -5.35 -0.80 -45.51
N ASP A 988 -4.18 -0.19 -45.56
CA ASP A 988 -3.35 0.12 -44.40
C ASP A 988 -3.74 1.48 -43.80
N VAL A 989 -4.11 2.43 -44.67
CA VAL A 989 -4.48 3.80 -44.31
C VAL A 989 -5.84 4.15 -44.88
N LEU A 990 -6.67 4.83 -44.10
CA LEU A 990 -7.90 5.48 -44.55
C LEU A 990 -7.85 6.96 -44.21
N HIS A 991 -7.90 7.82 -45.23
CA HIS A 991 -8.10 9.24 -45.08
C HIS A 991 -9.55 9.56 -45.42
N PHE A 992 -10.26 10.22 -44.50
CA PHE A 992 -11.61 10.70 -44.69
C PHE A 992 -11.63 12.21 -44.51
N ALA A 993 -12.13 12.94 -45.51
CA ALA A 993 -12.37 14.38 -45.45
C ALA A 993 -13.85 14.68 -45.74
N GLY A 994 -14.57 15.24 -44.78
CA GLY A 994 -16.02 15.48 -44.91
C GLY A 994 -16.71 15.84 -43.60
N HIS A 995 -18.01 15.55 -43.49
CA HIS A 995 -18.77 15.81 -42.27
C HIS A 995 -18.87 14.58 -41.37
N CYS A 996 -18.88 14.79 -40.06
CA CYS A 996 -19.25 13.79 -39.06
C CYS A 996 -20.35 14.37 -38.17
N GLN A 997 -21.25 13.51 -37.69
CA GLN A 997 -22.34 13.89 -36.79
C GLN A 997 -22.19 13.15 -35.46
N TYR A 998 -22.18 13.90 -34.37
CA TYR A 998 -22.21 13.35 -33.01
C TYR A 998 -23.63 13.38 -32.43
N THR A 999 -24.15 12.22 -32.00
CA THR A 999 -25.47 12.13 -31.34
C THR A 999 -25.28 11.95 -29.84
N ARG A 1000 -25.51 13.00 -29.05
CA ARG A 1000 -25.27 13.02 -27.59
C ARG A 1000 -26.10 11.97 -26.82
N ASP A 1001 -27.35 11.73 -27.22
CA ASP A 1001 -28.27 10.83 -26.52
C ASP A 1001 -28.09 9.34 -26.90
N GLU A 1002 -27.53 9.08 -28.10
CA GLU A 1002 -27.21 7.73 -28.60
C GLU A 1002 -25.84 7.72 -29.29
N PRO A 1003 -24.72 7.73 -28.53
CA PRO A 1003 -23.36 7.88 -29.08
C PRO A 1003 -23.00 6.86 -30.17
N GLY A 1004 -23.53 5.64 -30.08
CA GLY A 1004 -23.31 4.56 -31.06
C GLY A 1004 -23.93 4.81 -32.46
N ARG A 1005 -24.74 5.86 -32.62
CA ARG A 1005 -25.28 6.31 -33.91
C ARG A 1005 -24.49 7.46 -34.53
N SER A 1006 -23.46 7.95 -33.85
CA SER A 1006 -22.54 8.95 -34.40
C SER A 1006 -21.78 8.34 -35.59
N GLY A 1007 -21.50 9.15 -36.61
CA GLY A 1007 -20.91 8.64 -37.85
C GLY A 1007 -20.58 9.70 -38.90
N TRP A 1008 -19.83 9.27 -39.91
CA TRP A 1008 -19.55 10.08 -41.10
C TRP A 1008 -20.80 10.24 -41.96
N ILE A 1009 -21.03 11.45 -42.47
CA ILE A 1009 -22.20 11.79 -43.27
C ILE A 1009 -21.89 11.57 -44.76
N PHE A 1010 -22.84 10.94 -45.46
CA PHE A 1010 -22.85 10.71 -46.90
C PHE A 1010 -24.09 11.38 -47.53
N GLY A 1011 -24.23 11.30 -48.85
CA GLY A 1011 -25.41 11.81 -49.58
C GLY A 1011 -26.76 11.37 -48.99
N ASP A 1012 -27.78 12.23 -49.13
CA ASP A 1012 -29.15 12.03 -48.61
C ASP A 1012 -29.28 11.84 -47.08
N GLY A 1013 -28.27 12.28 -46.31
CA GLY A 1013 -28.27 12.17 -44.84
C GLY A 1013 -27.97 10.76 -44.34
N GLU A 1014 -27.42 9.90 -45.20
CA GLU A 1014 -26.95 8.58 -44.80
C GLU A 1014 -25.74 8.69 -43.87
N LEU A 1015 -25.69 7.84 -42.84
CA LEU A 1015 -24.61 7.82 -41.85
C LEU A 1015 -23.85 6.50 -41.93
N LEU A 1016 -22.52 6.57 -41.98
CA LEU A 1016 -21.66 5.43 -41.69
C LEU A 1016 -21.29 5.47 -40.20
N SER A 1017 -22.08 4.75 -39.41
CA SER A 1017 -21.96 4.71 -37.94
C SER A 1017 -21.02 3.60 -37.44
N ALA A 1018 -20.67 3.67 -36.16
CA ALA A 1018 -19.94 2.61 -35.45
C ALA A 1018 -20.56 1.20 -35.62
N ASN A 1019 -21.89 1.11 -35.76
CA ASN A 1019 -22.59 -0.17 -35.92
C ASN A 1019 -22.31 -0.86 -37.27
N GLU A 1020 -22.01 -0.10 -38.31
CA GLU A 1020 -21.66 -0.64 -39.63
C GLU A 1020 -20.19 -1.00 -39.71
N LEU A 1021 -19.33 -0.19 -39.07
CA LEU A 1021 -17.91 -0.48 -38.87
C LEU A 1021 -17.72 -1.79 -38.09
N ASN A 1022 -18.60 -2.10 -37.14
CA ASN A 1022 -18.59 -3.35 -36.37
C ASN A 1022 -18.72 -4.62 -37.23
N ARG A 1023 -19.14 -4.52 -38.49
CA ARG A 1023 -19.30 -5.67 -39.38
C ARG A 1023 -18.09 -5.91 -40.27
N ILE A 1024 -17.12 -5.00 -40.30
CA ILE A 1024 -15.94 -5.08 -41.17
C ILE A 1024 -14.84 -5.92 -40.49
N ASP A 1025 -14.39 -6.99 -41.16
CA ASP A 1025 -13.40 -7.93 -40.60
C ASP A 1025 -11.96 -7.39 -40.62
N ARG A 1026 -11.61 -6.54 -41.59
CA ARG A 1026 -10.26 -5.98 -41.76
C ARG A 1026 -10.31 -4.46 -41.89
N ILE A 1027 -10.15 -3.76 -40.78
CA ILE A 1027 -10.14 -2.30 -40.73
C ILE A 1027 -8.73 -1.73 -40.98
N PRO A 1028 -8.58 -0.55 -41.61
CA PRO A 1028 -7.28 0.09 -41.79
C PRO A 1028 -6.60 0.41 -40.45
N LYS A 1029 -5.29 0.23 -40.37
CA LYS A 1029 -4.54 0.41 -39.10
C LYS A 1029 -4.31 1.87 -38.75
N PHE A 1030 -4.28 2.75 -39.76
CA PHE A 1030 -4.24 4.19 -39.59
C PHE A 1030 -5.47 4.82 -40.21
N VAL A 1031 -6.20 5.61 -39.44
CA VAL A 1031 -7.32 6.40 -39.93
C VAL A 1031 -7.06 7.87 -39.63
N PHE A 1032 -7.13 8.71 -40.67
CA PHE A 1032 -7.09 10.15 -40.58
C PHE A 1032 -8.48 10.68 -40.96
N SER A 1033 -9.23 11.16 -39.97
CA SER A 1033 -10.60 11.64 -40.09
C SER A 1033 -10.63 13.15 -39.97
N ASN A 1034 -10.45 13.86 -41.10
CA ASN A 1034 -10.70 15.29 -41.14
C ASN A 1034 -12.21 15.57 -41.28
N ALA A 1035 -12.91 15.52 -40.15
CA ALA A 1035 -14.34 15.74 -40.11
C ALA A 1035 -14.78 16.31 -38.75
N CYS A 1036 -15.51 17.43 -38.78
CA CYS A 1036 -16.03 18.07 -37.58
C CYS A 1036 -16.81 17.08 -36.71
N GLU A 1037 -16.62 17.12 -35.40
CA GLU A 1037 -17.27 16.23 -34.42
C GLU A 1037 -16.76 14.78 -34.35
N SER A 1038 -15.82 14.37 -35.22
CA SER A 1038 -15.29 12.99 -35.20
C SER A 1038 -14.45 12.64 -33.97
N GLY A 1039 -13.97 13.67 -33.24
CA GLY A 1039 -13.23 13.54 -31.98
C GLY A 1039 -14.01 13.87 -30.69
N ILE A 1040 -15.33 14.12 -30.75
CA ILE A 1040 -16.11 14.50 -29.54
C ILE A 1040 -16.24 13.32 -28.57
N THR A 1041 -15.81 13.54 -27.32
CA THR A 1041 -16.00 12.64 -26.18
C THR A 1041 -16.92 13.28 -25.13
N PRO A 1042 -17.90 12.58 -24.54
CA PRO A 1042 -18.77 13.15 -23.50
C PRO A 1042 -17.99 13.53 -22.23
N ASP A 1043 -18.42 14.62 -21.56
CA ASP A 1043 -17.70 15.29 -20.46
C ASP A 1043 -17.66 14.52 -19.12
N ASP A 1044 -18.48 13.47 -18.95
CA ASP A 1044 -18.59 12.75 -17.67
C ASP A 1044 -17.81 11.42 -17.67
N ALA A 1045 -16.56 11.46 -17.19
CA ALA A 1045 -15.72 10.26 -17.01
C ALA A 1045 -16.20 9.34 -15.86
N GLU A 1046 -16.97 9.86 -14.90
CA GLU A 1046 -17.41 9.12 -13.70
C GLU A 1046 -18.57 8.11 -13.93
N ARG A 1047 -19.15 8.05 -15.13
CA ARG A 1047 -20.29 7.16 -15.45
C ARG A 1047 -19.98 6.02 -16.42
N ARG A 1048 -18.71 5.78 -16.76
CA ARG A 1048 -18.34 4.70 -17.70
C ARG A 1048 -18.34 3.33 -17.00
N ASP A 1049 -19.40 2.55 -17.23
CA ASP A 1049 -19.48 1.12 -16.90
C ASP A 1049 -18.94 0.27 -18.07
N ALA A 1050 -18.43 -0.94 -17.80
CA ALA A 1050 -17.84 -1.83 -18.83
C ALA A 1050 -18.85 -2.31 -19.89
N GLY A 1051 -20.12 -1.90 -19.79
CA GLY A 1051 -21.20 -2.17 -20.74
C GLY A 1051 -21.70 -0.95 -21.56
N LEU A 1052 -21.09 0.24 -21.44
CA LEU A 1052 -21.47 1.37 -22.31
C LEU A 1052 -20.83 1.27 -23.71
N ALA A 1053 -21.62 1.54 -24.75
CA ALA A 1053 -21.16 1.52 -26.13
C ALA A 1053 -20.05 2.57 -26.38
N PRO A 1054 -18.97 2.21 -27.09
CA PRO A 1054 -17.86 3.13 -27.38
C PRO A 1054 -18.34 4.32 -28.23
N ASN A 1055 -17.73 5.50 -28.05
CA ASN A 1055 -17.93 6.63 -28.96
C ASN A 1055 -17.35 6.35 -30.36
N PHE A 1056 -17.58 7.22 -31.34
CA PHE A 1056 -17.22 6.96 -32.74
C PHE A 1056 -15.72 6.65 -32.95
N ALA A 1057 -14.81 7.42 -32.34
CA ALA A 1057 -13.37 7.14 -32.39
C ALA A 1057 -12.98 5.89 -31.58
N GLU A 1058 -13.58 5.68 -30.41
CA GLU A 1058 -13.41 4.46 -29.60
C GLU A 1058 -13.87 3.19 -30.33
N ALA A 1059 -14.88 3.29 -31.20
CA ALA A 1059 -15.35 2.17 -32.01
C ALA A 1059 -14.31 1.71 -33.03
N PHE A 1060 -13.53 2.64 -33.61
CA PHE A 1060 -12.38 2.29 -34.46
C PHE A 1060 -11.29 1.58 -33.65
N PHE A 1061 -10.96 2.06 -32.44
CA PHE A 1061 -9.98 1.39 -31.58
C PHE A 1061 -10.43 -0.01 -31.13
N ALA A 1062 -11.70 -0.18 -30.76
CA ALA A 1062 -12.27 -1.47 -30.38
C ALA A 1062 -12.23 -2.52 -31.53
N ARG A 1063 -12.10 -2.06 -32.78
CA ARG A 1063 -12.00 -2.91 -33.98
C ARG A 1063 -10.56 -3.11 -34.48
N GLY A 1064 -9.58 -2.53 -33.80
CA GLY A 1064 -8.16 -2.75 -34.11
C GLY A 1064 -7.53 -1.74 -35.06
N VAL A 1065 -8.13 -0.56 -35.23
CA VAL A 1065 -7.38 0.62 -35.68
C VAL A 1065 -6.31 0.93 -34.66
N SER A 1066 -5.05 0.96 -35.09
CA SER A 1066 -3.90 1.17 -34.20
C SER A 1066 -3.63 2.66 -33.98
N ASN A 1067 -3.93 3.50 -34.97
CA ASN A 1067 -3.69 4.93 -34.95
C ASN A 1067 -4.89 5.65 -35.55
N PHE A 1068 -5.52 6.55 -34.80
CA PHE A 1068 -6.64 7.37 -35.26
C PHE A 1068 -6.32 8.84 -35.01
N VAL A 1069 -6.35 9.65 -36.05
CA VAL A 1069 -6.16 11.10 -35.99
C VAL A 1069 -7.44 11.74 -36.50
N CYS A 1070 -7.96 12.72 -35.76
CA CYS A 1070 -9.18 13.44 -36.13
C CYS A 1070 -9.04 14.93 -35.86
N THR A 1071 -9.90 15.71 -36.52
CA THR A 1071 -10.02 17.16 -36.33
C THR A 1071 -11.19 17.56 -35.44
#